data_AF-A0A951HYN3-F1
#
_entry.id   AF-A0A951HYN3-F1
#
_cell.length_a   1.000
_cell.length_b   1.000
_cell.length_c   1.000
_cell.angle_alpha   90.00
_cell.angle_beta   90.00
_cell.angle_gamma   90.00
#
_symmetry.space_group_name_H-M   'P 1'
#
loop_
_entity.id
_entity.type
_entity.pdbx_description
1 polymer ?
#
loop_
_entity_poly.entity_id
_entity_poly.type
_entity_poly.pdbx_seq_one_letter_code
_entity_poly.pdbx_strand_id
1 'polypeptide(L)'
;TEGRRIRTLAGPEENETASGLEDTLQRTNALLSFGKSAITSLALTPDGRLLAGAGNDQTVKVWELETGRLVYTLKGHTDNVRSVSISPDGRVLASASYDEKLKLWDLASGKLLREIAGAGETVVFSPDGRLLANTERHSYDLKILEVATGKVLRTLKGHANAIGAAAFQKDGRTLVTASWDRTLKLWDVPSGKLLRTLSGHTNDVVAVALHPNGRTILSGSDDGSVRVWDAVTGQPIAQLIGSGRTAWLVACADGLFDGSPDAWGQLFWRLSPALRDISPVESFFNEFYAPGLLEKILAGERPRAAQEISARDRRQPQLSLSLANESDALQSLTTHEVKVSINISHALAGARDVRLFRNGSLVKVFHGDVLNGGSGAVLEALVPITAGTNQLTAYAFNRDNVKSGDARLTLTGAESLRRKGVAYILTVGVNEYQNAEFNLRYAVPDALLFGAEISRRQSALARYERVSVVPLMNSEATKANFLLALKLLAGEGGALPSDAPAALQQLGRAQPEDVVMVYFSGHGLAVAQSFYLIPSDLGYTGARTPEGITAGLQTILAHGISDRELEEAFEKVDAGQLLFVIDACNSGQALEAEEKRRGPMNSKGLAQLAYEKGISILTAAQSRQTAVAPKRLGHGYLTYALVEEGLSNSRADREPHDGQVLLREWLDYATERVPQMQAEGEKELRLLEQEETSASGKGSRPGTVDDVQRPRVFYRREADAAPFIIAGAK
;
A
#
# COMPACT_ATOMS: atom_id res chain seq x y z
N THR A 1 12.63 2.45 42.20
CA THR A 1 11.85 1.31 42.70
C THR A 1 10.39 1.55 42.41
N GLU A 2 9.93 1.03 41.26
CA GLU A 2 8.58 0.53 40.95
C GLU A 2 8.53 0.36 39.43
N GLY A 3 8.91 -0.85 38.98
CA GLY A 3 8.83 -1.25 37.59
C GLY A 3 7.42 -1.75 37.29
N ARG A 4 6.72 -1.10 36.36
CA ARG A 4 5.50 -1.63 35.76
C ARG A 4 5.89 -2.79 34.83
N ARG A 5 5.76 -4.01 35.36
CA ARG A 5 5.79 -5.26 34.60
C ARG A 5 4.64 -5.27 33.59
N ILE A 6 4.96 -5.47 32.32
CA ILE A 6 3.99 -5.90 31.30
C ILE A 6 3.58 -7.33 31.70
N ARG A 7 2.30 -7.50 32.06
CA ARG A 7 1.68 -8.81 32.31
C ARG A 7 1.50 -9.52 30.97
N THR A 8 2.23 -10.61 30.75
CA THR A 8 1.84 -11.64 29.80
C THR A 8 0.64 -12.37 30.41
N LEU A 9 -0.53 -12.24 29.80
CA LEU A 9 -1.71 -13.02 30.15
C LEU A 9 -1.48 -14.47 29.69
N ALA A 10 -1.08 -15.33 30.62
CA ALA A 10 -1.28 -16.76 30.50
C ALA A 10 -2.63 -17.09 31.18
N GLY A 11 -3.61 -17.53 30.39
CA GLY A 11 -4.79 -18.24 30.90
C GLY A 11 -4.54 -19.75 30.87
N PRO A 12 -5.08 -20.54 31.81
CA PRO A 12 -4.92 -21.99 31.82
C PRO A 12 -6.08 -22.71 31.12
N GLU A 13 -5.73 -23.90 30.59
CA GLU A 13 -6.58 -25.05 30.24
C GLU A 13 -7.66 -24.89 29.16
N GLU A 14 -7.43 -25.54 28.01
CA GLU A 14 -8.39 -26.51 27.47
C GLU A 14 -7.64 -27.56 26.62
N ASN A 15 -7.83 -28.83 26.98
CA ASN A 15 -7.43 -30.01 26.23
C ASN A 15 -8.31 -30.10 24.97
N GLU A 16 -7.74 -30.07 23.77
CA GLU A 16 -8.33 -30.76 22.62
C GLU A 16 -7.27 -31.02 21.52
N THR A 17 -7.03 -32.31 21.30
CA THR A 17 -6.31 -33.00 20.22
C THR A 17 -5.66 -32.17 19.10
N ALA A 18 -4.42 -31.72 19.33
CA ALA A 18 -3.49 -31.30 18.28
C ALA A 18 -2.88 -32.52 17.56
N SER A 19 -3.62 -33.14 16.63
CA SER A 19 -3.05 -34.16 15.73
C SER A 19 -3.40 -33.99 14.25
N GLY A 20 -4.17 -32.96 13.88
CA GLY A 20 -4.55 -32.67 12.49
C GLY A 20 -3.88 -31.43 11.87
N LEU A 21 -3.17 -30.63 12.66
CA LEU A 21 -2.57 -29.34 12.24
C LEU A 21 -1.10 -29.45 11.81
N GLU A 22 -0.43 -30.58 12.05
CA GLU A 22 1.01 -30.74 11.74
C GLU A 22 1.29 -31.20 10.29
N ASP A 23 0.30 -31.77 9.58
CA ASP A 23 0.56 -32.43 8.28
C ASP A 23 0.40 -31.52 7.05
N THR A 24 -0.21 -30.33 7.18
CA THR A 24 -0.41 -29.40 6.04
C THR A 24 0.63 -28.25 6.01
N LEU A 25 1.44 -28.10 7.06
CA LEU A 25 2.49 -27.06 7.17
C LEU A 25 3.89 -27.52 6.71
N GLN A 26 4.01 -28.74 6.17
CA GLN A 26 5.29 -29.42 5.91
C GLN A 26 5.99 -29.08 4.59
N ARG A 27 5.85 -27.87 4.05
CA ARG A 27 6.82 -27.34 3.08
C ARG A 27 7.23 -25.93 3.48
N THR A 28 8.43 -25.84 4.08
CA THR A 28 9.23 -24.63 4.36
C THR A 28 8.92 -23.75 5.58
N ASN A 29 8.57 -24.31 6.74
CA ASN A 29 8.68 -23.57 8.02
C ASN A 29 9.57 -24.34 9.02
N ALA A 30 10.89 -24.24 8.86
CA ALA A 30 11.81 -24.66 9.92
C ALA A 30 11.79 -23.61 11.03
N LEU A 31 11.04 -23.86 12.11
CA LEU A 31 11.06 -23.01 13.30
C LEU A 31 12.43 -23.11 13.98
N LEU A 32 13.25 -22.05 13.89
CA LEU A 32 14.53 -21.97 14.58
C LEU A 32 14.33 -21.56 16.04
N SER A 33 14.46 -22.52 16.96
CA SER A 33 14.20 -22.28 18.39
C SER A 33 15.46 -21.87 19.17
N PHE A 34 15.36 -20.75 19.89
CA PHE A 34 16.32 -20.32 20.91
C PHE A 34 15.95 -20.83 22.32
N GLY A 35 14.94 -21.71 22.42
CA GLY A 35 14.34 -22.11 23.71
C GLY A 35 13.48 -20.99 24.33
N LYS A 36 13.35 -20.99 25.66
CA LYS A 36 12.53 -20.01 26.42
C LYS A 36 13.25 -18.67 26.69
N SER A 37 14.35 -18.38 25.98
CA SER A 37 15.15 -17.17 26.17
C SER A 37 14.81 -16.10 25.13
N ALA A 38 14.86 -14.83 25.51
CA ALA A 38 14.66 -13.73 24.58
C ALA A 38 15.88 -13.60 23.66
N ILE A 39 15.63 -13.51 22.35
CA ILE A 39 16.63 -13.21 21.33
C ILE A 39 16.85 -11.70 21.34
N THR A 40 18.11 -11.29 21.36
CA THR A 40 18.52 -9.89 21.49
C THR A 40 19.02 -9.29 20.19
N SER A 41 19.61 -10.13 19.32
CA SER A 41 20.20 -9.70 18.05
C SER A 41 20.33 -10.90 17.11
N LEU A 42 20.26 -10.62 15.81
CA LEU A 42 20.39 -11.59 14.72
C LEU A 42 21.37 -11.05 13.68
N ALA A 43 22.15 -11.94 13.07
CA ALA A 43 23.06 -11.61 11.98
C ALA A 43 23.07 -12.74 10.94
N LEU A 44 23.02 -12.36 9.66
CA LEU A 44 23.07 -13.29 8.54
C LEU A 44 24.45 -13.25 7.88
N THR A 45 24.94 -14.41 7.46
CA THR A 45 26.12 -14.50 6.59
C THR A 45 25.84 -13.88 5.21
N PRO A 46 26.84 -13.28 4.55
CA PRO A 46 26.65 -12.64 3.24
C PRO A 46 26.12 -13.55 2.14
N ASP A 47 26.41 -14.86 2.22
CA ASP A 47 25.91 -15.89 1.28
C ASP A 47 24.51 -16.41 1.63
N GLY A 48 23.92 -15.92 2.74
CA GLY A 48 22.59 -16.32 3.22
C GLY A 48 22.52 -17.74 3.75
N ARG A 49 23.65 -18.42 4.02
CA ARG A 49 23.63 -19.83 4.43
C ARG A 49 23.43 -20.01 5.93
N LEU A 50 24.08 -19.16 6.72
CA LEU A 50 24.05 -19.22 8.19
C LEU A 50 23.35 -18.01 8.79
N LEU A 51 22.49 -18.27 9.78
CA LEU A 51 21.92 -17.28 10.69
C LEU A 51 22.55 -17.45 12.07
N ALA A 52 23.10 -16.38 12.62
CA ALA A 52 23.49 -16.32 14.01
C ALA A 52 22.47 -15.52 14.81
N GLY A 53 22.20 -15.94 16.04
CA GLY A 53 21.46 -15.14 16.99
C GLY A 53 22.12 -15.13 18.35
N ALA A 54 21.86 -14.07 19.09
CA ALA A 54 22.27 -13.87 20.47
C ALA A 54 21.05 -13.90 21.39
N GLY A 55 21.23 -14.38 22.62
CA GLY A 55 20.16 -14.43 23.60
C GLY A 55 20.58 -14.07 25.02
N ASN A 56 19.56 -13.92 25.87
CA ASN A 56 19.73 -13.78 27.32
C ASN A 56 20.14 -15.10 28.01
N ASP A 57 20.30 -16.18 27.24
CA ASP A 57 20.88 -17.45 27.72
C ASP A 57 22.42 -17.41 27.74
N GLN A 58 23.02 -16.23 27.53
CA GLN A 58 24.46 -15.98 27.54
C GLN A 58 25.20 -16.70 26.38
N THR A 59 24.46 -17.18 25.37
CA THR A 59 25.04 -17.90 24.24
C THR A 59 24.78 -17.19 22.91
N VAL A 60 25.61 -17.53 21.93
CA VAL A 60 25.32 -17.27 20.52
C VAL A 60 25.08 -18.61 19.85
N LYS A 61 23.96 -18.74 19.15
CA LYS A 61 23.60 -19.93 18.39
C LYS A 61 23.67 -19.64 16.90
N VAL A 62 24.13 -20.61 16.12
CA VAL A 62 24.29 -20.48 14.67
C VAL A 62 23.58 -21.63 13.99
N TRP A 63 22.72 -21.32 13.02
CA TRP A 63 21.94 -22.28 12.25
C TRP A 63 22.30 -22.23 10.78
N GLU A 64 22.18 -23.37 10.13
CA GLU A 64 22.09 -23.49 8.68
C GLU A 64 20.64 -23.25 8.26
N LEU A 65 20.41 -22.20 7.48
CA LEU A 65 19.05 -21.74 7.15
C LEU A 65 18.28 -22.73 6.28
N GLU A 66 18.95 -23.37 5.33
CA GLU A 66 18.31 -24.30 4.39
C GLU A 66 17.69 -25.50 5.11
N THR A 67 18.38 -26.02 6.12
CA THR A 67 18.01 -27.25 6.83
C THR A 67 17.40 -26.99 8.20
N GLY A 68 17.51 -25.77 8.71
CA GLY A 68 17.18 -25.39 10.08
C GLY A 68 18.10 -25.98 11.14
N ARG A 69 19.19 -26.63 10.73
CA ARG A 69 20.09 -27.36 11.63
C ARG A 69 20.93 -26.39 12.45
N LEU A 70 20.91 -26.58 13.77
CA LEU A 70 21.83 -25.88 14.67
C LEU A 70 23.26 -26.38 14.43
N VAL A 71 24.13 -25.49 13.96
CA VAL A 71 25.54 -25.78 13.66
C VAL A 71 26.42 -25.56 14.89
N TYR A 72 26.25 -24.44 15.59
CA TYR A 72 27.03 -24.10 16.78
C TYR A 72 26.17 -23.57 17.92
N THR A 73 26.58 -23.89 19.15
CA THR A 73 26.24 -23.11 20.35
C THR A 73 27.55 -22.59 20.93
N LEU A 74 27.85 -21.32 20.66
CA LEU A 74 29.05 -20.63 21.11
C LEU A 74 28.84 -20.23 22.58
N LYS A 75 29.55 -20.94 23.47
CA LYS A 75 29.51 -20.73 24.92
C LYS A 75 30.78 -20.00 25.37
N GLY A 76 30.64 -19.09 26.34
CA GLY A 76 31.79 -18.42 26.96
C GLY A 76 31.53 -17.02 27.46
N HIS A 77 30.38 -16.42 27.15
CA HIS A 77 29.89 -15.23 27.86
C HIS A 77 29.28 -15.62 29.20
N THR A 78 29.32 -14.71 30.16
CA THR A 78 28.78 -14.92 31.52
C THR A 78 27.58 -14.03 31.86
N ASP A 79 27.11 -13.25 30.88
CA ASP A 79 25.94 -12.39 30.97
C ASP A 79 25.29 -12.27 29.58
N ASN A 80 24.14 -11.59 29.48
CA ASN A 80 23.34 -11.43 28.28
C ASN A 80 24.18 -10.95 27.09
N VAL A 81 24.13 -11.69 25.98
CA VAL A 81 24.71 -11.24 24.72
C VAL A 81 23.73 -10.27 24.09
N ARG A 82 24.17 -9.05 23.80
CA ARG A 82 23.29 -7.95 23.36
C ARG A 82 23.29 -7.74 21.86
N SER A 83 24.43 -7.97 21.21
CA SER A 83 24.60 -7.74 19.79
C SER A 83 25.55 -8.76 19.19
N VAL A 84 25.21 -9.22 17.98
CA VAL A 84 26.08 -10.02 17.12
C VAL A 84 26.24 -9.37 15.77
N SER A 85 27.42 -9.53 15.18
CA SER A 85 27.71 -9.09 13.81
C SER A 85 28.61 -10.11 13.13
N ILE A 86 28.43 -10.32 11.83
CA ILE A 86 29.24 -11.24 11.03
C ILE A 86 30.07 -10.43 10.05
N SER A 87 31.33 -10.81 9.87
CA SER A 87 32.25 -10.15 8.96
C SER A 87 31.77 -10.28 7.50
N PRO A 88 32.09 -9.32 6.61
CA PRO A 88 31.67 -9.34 5.21
C PRO A 88 32.18 -10.53 4.38
N ASP A 89 33.19 -11.25 4.86
CA ASP A 89 33.69 -12.50 4.27
C ASP A 89 32.99 -13.76 4.83
N GLY A 90 32.07 -13.59 5.79
CA GLY A 90 31.32 -14.67 6.44
C GLY A 90 32.14 -15.54 7.40
N ARG A 91 33.40 -15.19 7.70
CA ARG A 91 34.31 -16.06 8.45
C ARG A 91 34.34 -15.80 9.95
N VAL A 92 34.10 -14.57 10.37
CA VAL A 92 34.25 -14.15 11.77
C VAL A 92 32.91 -13.63 12.29
N LEU A 93 32.52 -14.10 13.47
CA LEU A 93 31.40 -13.55 14.23
C LEU A 93 31.93 -12.74 15.41
N ALA A 94 31.39 -11.55 15.62
CA ALA A 94 31.62 -10.73 16.81
C ALA A 94 30.38 -10.79 17.71
N SER A 95 30.58 -10.95 19.02
CA SER A 95 29.51 -10.92 20.02
C SER A 95 29.86 -9.98 21.18
N ALA A 96 28.97 -9.03 21.46
CA ALA A 96 29.07 -8.09 22.56
C ALA A 96 28.10 -8.49 23.68
N SER A 97 28.59 -8.53 24.93
CA SER A 97 27.82 -8.94 26.10
C SER A 97 27.95 -7.97 27.26
N TYR A 98 26.97 -8.01 28.16
CA TYR A 98 27.00 -7.31 29.44
C TYR A 98 28.03 -7.86 30.44
N ASP A 99 28.72 -8.94 30.12
CA ASP A 99 29.91 -9.39 30.85
C ASP A 99 31.14 -8.49 30.59
N GLU A 100 30.94 -7.38 29.87
CA GLU A 100 31.94 -6.38 29.50
C GLU A 100 33.01 -6.95 28.57
N LYS A 101 32.69 -8.02 27.83
CA LYS A 101 33.59 -8.65 26.87
C LYS A 101 33.01 -8.64 25.46
N LEU A 102 33.88 -8.34 24.51
CA LEU A 102 33.65 -8.55 23.09
C LEU A 102 34.42 -9.81 22.68
N LYS A 103 33.73 -10.80 22.11
CA LYS A 103 34.33 -12.05 21.66
C LYS A 103 34.26 -12.17 20.14
N LEU A 104 35.36 -12.60 19.53
CA LEU A 104 35.45 -12.94 18.11
C LEU A 104 35.53 -14.45 17.94
N TRP A 105 34.73 -15.00 17.06
CA TRP A 105 34.59 -16.44 16.84
C TRP A 105 34.84 -16.77 15.38
N ASP A 106 35.51 -17.89 15.15
CA ASP A 106 35.67 -18.46 13.82
C ASP A 106 34.41 -19.25 13.46
N LEU A 107 33.71 -18.84 12.41
CA LEU A 107 32.48 -19.50 11.97
C LEU A 107 32.74 -20.83 11.26
N ALA A 108 33.97 -21.12 10.83
CA ALA A 108 34.30 -22.40 10.23
C ALA A 108 34.48 -23.52 11.28
N SER A 109 34.95 -23.17 12.48
CA SER A 109 35.23 -24.14 13.55
C SER A 109 34.39 -23.96 14.83
N GLY A 110 33.70 -22.83 14.97
CA GLY A 110 32.98 -22.45 16.20
C GLY A 110 33.90 -22.09 17.37
N LYS A 111 35.19 -21.89 17.14
CA LYS A 111 36.17 -21.61 18.19
C LYS A 111 36.31 -20.12 18.47
N LEU A 112 36.57 -19.78 19.72
CA LEU A 112 36.92 -18.42 20.13
C LEU A 112 38.29 -18.05 19.54
N LEU A 113 38.34 -16.99 18.73
CA LEU A 113 39.55 -16.41 18.16
C LEU A 113 40.20 -15.40 19.10
N ARG A 114 39.38 -14.54 19.72
CA ARG A 114 39.86 -13.43 20.55
C ARG A 114 38.81 -12.99 21.56
N GLU A 115 39.29 -12.57 22.72
CA GLU A 115 38.53 -11.83 23.73
C GLU A 115 39.10 -10.42 23.85
N ILE A 116 38.24 -9.41 23.83
CA ILE A 116 38.57 -7.99 23.91
C ILE A 116 37.78 -7.40 25.09
N ALA A 117 38.45 -6.62 25.94
CA ALA A 117 37.82 -5.96 27.07
C ALA A 117 36.98 -4.75 26.62
N GLY A 118 35.81 -4.59 27.24
CA GLY A 118 34.85 -3.54 26.98
C GLY A 118 33.87 -3.92 25.88
N ALA A 119 32.62 -4.13 26.25
CA ALA A 119 31.49 -4.33 25.34
C ALA A 119 30.22 -3.70 25.92
N GLY A 120 29.26 -3.40 25.06
CA GLY A 120 28.03 -2.69 25.39
C GLY A 120 26.86 -3.20 24.56
N GLU A 121 25.96 -2.27 24.18
CA GLU A 121 24.72 -2.59 23.47
C GLU A 121 24.92 -3.05 22.02
N THR A 122 25.98 -2.61 21.32
CA THR A 122 26.09 -2.82 19.87
C THR A 122 27.52 -3.11 19.43
N VAL A 123 27.65 -4.03 18.48
CA VAL A 123 28.87 -4.31 17.74
C VAL A 123 28.56 -4.45 16.25
N VAL A 124 29.35 -3.81 15.38
CA VAL A 124 29.19 -3.91 13.91
C VAL A 124 30.53 -3.92 13.18
N PHE A 125 30.67 -4.80 12.19
CA PHE A 125 31.82 -4.80 11.28
C PHE A 125 31.75 -3.67 10.24
N SER A 126 32.92 -3.14 9.86
CA SER A 126 33.03 -2.32 8.66
C SER A 126 32.84 -3.15 7.39
N PRO A 127 32.44 -2.55 6.25
CA PRO A 127 32.19 -3.28 5.00
C PRO A 127 33.41 -4.00 4.41
N ASP A 128 34.62 -3.60 4.80
CA ASP A 128 35.88 -4.25 4.43
C ASP A 128 36.33 -5.31 5.46
N GLY A 129 35.60 -5.50 6.55
CA GLY A 129 35.89 -6.44 7.64
C GLY A 129 37.10 -6.07 8.49
N ARG A 130 37.74 -4.92 8.28
CA ARG A 130 38.99 -4.54 8.97
C ARG A 130 38.74 -3.93 10.34
N LEU A 131 37.58 -3.29 10.52
CA LEU A 131 37.23 -2.52 11.71
C LEU A 131 35.98 -3.07 12.38
N LEU A 132 35.89 -2.82 13.69
CA LEU A 132 34.69 -3.02 14.49
C LEU A 132 34.31 -1.71 15.17
N ALA A 133 33.04 -1.33 15.05
CA ALA A 133 32.42 -0.31 15.90
C ALA A 133 31.77 -1.02 17.08
N ASN A 134 32.15 -0.67 18.31
CA ASN A 134 31.66 -1.31 19.53
C ASN A 134 31.40 -0.26 20.62
N THR A 135 30.30 -0.41 21.34
CA THR A 135 30.01 0.39 22.54
C THR A 135 30.54 -0.29 23.79
N GLU A 136 30.65 0.45 24.88
CA GLU A 136 31.08 -0.09 26.18
C GLU A 136 30.03 0.20 27.23
N ARG A 137 29.79 -0.78 28.11
CA ARG A 137 28.88 -0.65 29.23
C ARG A 137 29.28 0.55 30.10
N HIS A 138 28.30 1.33 30.53
CA HIS A 138 28.51 2.56 31.30
C HIS A 138 29.27 3.69 30.58
N SER A 139 29.45 3.59 29.27
CA SER A 139 30.00 4.64 28.41
C SER A 139 28.97 5.09 27.38
N TYR A 140 29.04 6.37 26.98
CA TYR A 140 28.27 6.91 25.86
C TYR A 140 29.13 7.03 24.58
N ASP A 141 30.39 6.61 24.67
CA ASP A 141 31.33 6.65 23.57
C ASP A 141 31.21 5.39 22.70
N LEU A 142 31.51 5.54 21.41
CA LEU A 142 31.72 4.39 20.52
C LEU A 142 33.21 4.23 20.22
N LYS A 143 33.74 3.02 20.36
CA LYS A 143 35.13 2.69 20.01
C LYS A 143 35.20 2.05 18.62
N ILE A 144 36.18 2.47 17.83
CA ILE A 144 36.57 1.82 16.57
C ILE A 144 37.81 1.00 16.84
N LEU A 145 37.75 -0.31 16.59
CA LEU A 145 38.81 -1.26 16.85
C LEU A 145 39.30 -1.88 15.54
N GLU A 146 40.58 -2.22 15.48
CA GLU A 146 41.13 -3.07 14.42
C GLU A 146 40.86 -4.55 14.74
N VAL A 147 40.22 -5.28 13.81
CA VAL A 147 39.82 -6.68 14.02
C VAL A 147 41.02 -7.59 14.27
N ALA A 148 42.10 -7.41 13.50
CA ALA A 148 43.28 -8.29 13.55
C ALA A 148 44.00 -8.22 14.92
N THR A 149 44.08 -7.02 15.51
CA THR A 149 44.87 -6.78 16.72
C THR A 149 44.01 -6.59 17.98
N GLY A 150 42.73 -6.25 17.83
CA GLY A 150 41.85 -5.83 18.92
C GLY A 150 42.18 -4.44 19.47
N LYS A 151 43.08 -3.68 18.82
CA LYS A 151 43.48 -2.35 19.30
C LYS A 151 42.41 -1.31 19.00
N VAL A 152 42.10 -0.48 20.00
CA VAL A 152 41.25 0.71 19.82
C VAL A 152 42.02 1.73 18.99
N LEU A 153 41.50 2.04 17.80
CA LEU A 153 42.06 3.05 16.89
C LEU A 153 41.47 4.42 17.16
N ARG A 154 40.18 4.50 17.50
CA ARG A 154 39.44 5.75 17.75
C ARG A 154 38.40 5.58 18.85
N THR A 155 38.09 6.67 19.52
CA THR A 155 36.95 6.80 20.43
C THR A 155 36.12 7.99 19.97
N LEU A 156 34.89 7.73 19.53
CA LEU A 156 33.93 8.72 19.07
C LEU A 156 33.12 9.20 20.27
N LYS A 157 33.33 10.46 20.65
CA LYS A 157 32.69 11.11 21.81
C LYS A 157 31.70 12.17 21.35
N GLY A 158 30.50 12.19 21.94
CA GLY A 158 29.55 13.28 21.69
C GLY A 158 28.08 12.98 21.92
N HIS A 159 27.70 11.72 22.15
CA HIS A 159 26.35 11.38 22.62
C HIS A 159 26.20 11.68 24.12
N ALA A 160 24.97 12.02 24.53
CA ALA A 160 24.65 12.33 25.92
C ALA A 160 24.03 11.15 26.69
N ASN A 161 23.83 10.01 26.01
CA ASN A 161 23.27 8.78 26.57
C ASN A 161 23.79 7.57 25.76
N ALA A 162 23.41 6.36 26.17
CA ALA A 162 23.85 5.13 25.54
C ALA A 162 23.53 5.08 24.04
N ILE A 163 24.40 4.43 23.27
CA ILE A 163 24.24 4.20 21.84
C ILE A 163 23.61 2.82 21.67
N GLY A 164 22.35 2.78 21.22
CA GLY A 164 21.58 1.55 21.04
C GLY A 164 21.94 0.80 19.75
N ALA A 165 22.34 1.50 18.70
CA ALA A 165 22.68 0.89 17.42
C ALA A 165 23.70 1.73 16.63
N ALA A 166 24.44 1.08 15.73
CA ALA A 166 25.35 1.72 14.80
C ALA A 166 25.32 1.03 13.43
N ALA A 167 25.64 1.76 12.36
CA ALA A 167 25.72 1.21 11.01
C ALA A 167 26.79 1.92 10.17
N PHE A 168 27.64 1.16 9.48
CA PHE A 168 28.60 1.70 8.52
C PHE A 168 27.95 1.91 7.15
N GLN A 169 28.30 3.03 6.51
CA GLN A 169 28.04 3.23 5.09
C GLN A 169 28.91 2.28 4.27
N LYS A 170 28.45 1.93 3.06
CA LYS A 170 29.12 0.99 2.14
C LYS A 170 30.57 1.37 1.82
N ASP A 171 30.92 2.65 1.91
CA ASP A 171 32.29 3.15 1.70
C ASP A 171 33.24 2.87 2.89
N GLY A 172 32.72 2.43 4.04
CA GLY A 172 33.47 2.22 5.28
C GLY A 172 34.02 3.50 5.92
N ARG A 173 33.78 4.67 5.32
CA ARG A 173 34.28 5.98 5.79
C ARG A 173 33.29 6.68 6.69
N THR A 174 31.99 6.42 6.50
CA THR A 174 30.94 7.02 7.32
C THR A 174 30.32 6.01 8.26
N LEU A 175 30.13 6.39 9.52
CA LEU A 175 29.38 5.62 10.51
C LEU A 175 28.21 6.45 11.02
N VAL A 176 27.04 5.83 11.15
CA VAL A 176 25.88 6.42 11.84
C VAL A 176 25.69 5.72 13.18
N THR A 177 25.49 6.50 14.24
CA THR A 177 25.14 6.01 15.58
C THR A 177 23.74 6.52 15.96
N ALA A 178 22.95 5.65 16.58
CA ALA A 178 21.63 5.96 17.14
C ALA A 178 21.67 5.82 18.67
N SER A 179 21.12 6.81 19.38
CA SER A 179 21.26 6.91 20.84
C SER A 179 19.95 7.19 21.55
N TRP A 180 19.91 6.77 22.82
CA TRP A 180 18.90 7.13 23.81
C TRP A 180 18.99 8.62 24.24
N ASP A 181 19.84 9.42 23.61
CA ASP A 181 19.79 10.88 23.71
C ASP A 181 18.80 11.51 22.70
N ARG A 182 18.05 10.66 21.99
CA ARG A 182 17.03 11.02 20.97
C ARG A 182 17.63 11.55 19.67
N THR A 183 18.94 11.39 19.47
CA THR A 183 19.65 11.83 18.27
C THR A 183 20.32 10.68 17.53
N LEU A 184 20.57 10.91 16.24
CA LEU A 184 21.58 10.16 15.50
C LEU A 184 22.79 11.04 15.22
N LYS A 185 23.98 10.45 15.12
CA LYS A 185 25.20 11.17 14.76
C LYS A 185 25.91 10.48 13.60
N LEU A 186 26.39 11.27 12.66
CA LEU A 186 27.22 10.82 11.53
C LEU A 186 28.66 11.15 11.81
N TRP A 187 29.55 10.20 11.58
CA TRP A 187 30.96 10.32 11.89
C TRP A 187 31.81 9.98 10.67
N ASP A 188 32.89 10.73 10.50
CA ASP A 188 34.00 10.34 9.64
C ASP A 188 34.91 9.38 10.41
N VAL A 189 34.95 8.13 9.97
CA VAL A 189 35.67 7.04 10.66
C VAL A 189 37.19 7.28 10.69
N PRO A 190 37.86 7.69 9.59
CA PRO A 190 39.30 7.91 9.61
C PRO A 190 39.76 9.01 10.59
N SER A 191 39.06 10.14 10.60
CA SER A 191 39.40 11.29 11.47
C SER A 191 38.76 11.24 12.84
N GLY A 192 37.68 10.46 13.02
CA GLY A 192 36.85 10.42 14.23
C GLY A 192 35.99 11.68 14.43
N LYS A 193 35.87 12.55 13.42
CA LYS A 193 35.11 13.80 13.54
C LYS A 193 33.62 13.57 13.39
N LEU A 194 32.85 14.27 14.22
CA LEU A 194 31.40 14.39 14.06
C LEU A 194 31.10 15.22 12.80
N LEU A 195 30.41 14.63 11.84
CA LEU A 195 29.97 15.29 10.62
C LEU A 195 28.62 15.98 10.82
N ARG A 196 27.64 15.30 11.43
CA ARG A 196 26.27 15.79 11.64
C ARG A 196 25.64 15.22 12.91
N THR A 197 24.71 15.98 13.49
CA THR A 197 23.74 15.48 14.46
C THR A 197 22.35 15.59 13.83
N LEU A 198 21.62 14.47 13.79
CA LEU A 198 20.25 14.38 13.30
C LEU A 198 19.32 14.38 14.51
N SER A 199 18.54 15.45 14.64
CA SER A 199 17.61 15.64 15.74
C SER A 199 16.17 15.66 15.24
N GLY A 200 15.25 15.09 16.01
CA GLY A 200 13.83 15.19 15.72
C GLY A 200 12.97 14.09 16.32
N HIS A 201 13.56 12.95 16.67
CA HIS A 201 12.86 11.95 17.49
C HIS A 201 12.51 12.53 18.87
N THR A 202 11.37 12.11 19.41
CA THR A 202 10.89 12.60 20.72
C THR A 202 11.21 11.65 21.86
N ASN A 203 11.68 10.44 21.55
CA ASN A 203 12.09 9.40 22.49
C ASN A 203 13.36 8.67 21.98
N ASP A 204 13.83 7.67 22.72
CA ASP A 204 15.08 6.96 22.50
C ASP A 204 15.18 6.36 21.09
N VAL A 205 16.31 6.58 20.40
CA VAL A 205 16.57 5.97 19.09
C VAL A 205 17.29 4.64 19.31
N VAL A 206 16.60 3.54 18.99
CA VAL A 206 17.03 2.18 19.31
C VAL A 206 17.56 1.42 18.09
N ALA A 207 17.28 1.90 16.87
CA ALA A 207 17.70 1.25 15.64
C ALA A 207 18.16 2.26 14.58
N VAL A 208 19.12 1.85 13.75
CA VAL A 208 19.54 2.58 12.56
C VAL A 208 19.85 1.61 11.43
N ALA A 209 19.48 1.98 10.21
CA ALA A 209 19.84 1.28 8.99
C ALA A 209 20.21 2.27 7.89
N LEU A 210 21.05 1.82 6.96
CA LEU A 210 21.48 2.61 5.81
C LEU A 210 20.93 2.01 4.53
N HIS A 211 20.34 2.84 3.70
CA HIS A 211 19.88 2.41 2.39
C HIS A 211 21.07 2.20 1.44
N PRO A 212 21.05 1.18 0.55
CA PRO A 212 22.14 0.90 -0.38
C PRO A 212 22.52 2.05 -1.31
N ASN A 213 21.63 3.04 -1.50
CA ASN A 213 21.92 4.25 -2.28
C ASN A 213 22.96 5.18 -1.64
N GLY A 214 23.35 4.96 -0.38
CA GLY A 214 24.33 5.76 0.35
C GLY A 214 23.88 7.17 0.74
N ARG A 215 22.61 7.53 0.48
CA ARG A 215 22.05 8.87 0.72
C ARG A 215 20.89 8.86 1.72
N THR A 216 20.32 7.71 2.02
CA THR A 216 19.15 7.60 2.91
C THR A 216 19.51 6.84 4.19
N ILE A 217 19.13 7.41 5.33
CA ILE A 217 19.26 6.80 6.65
C ILE A 217 17.85 6.50 7.17
N LEU A 218 17.66 5.34 7.79
CA LEU A 218 16.45 4.96 8.50
C LEU A 218 16.75 4.88 9.99
N SER A 219 15.87 5.39 10.83
CA SER A 219 15.99 5.28 12.29
C SER A 219 14.68 4.86 12.93
N GLY A 220 14.74 3.93 13.89
CA GLY A 220 13.60 3.49 14.69
C GLY A 220 13.71 4.00 16.12
N SER A 221 12.59 4.45 16.69
CA SER A 221 12.54 5.11 17.99
C SER A 221 11.38 4.60 18.85
N ASP A 222 11.57 4.67 20.17
CA ASP A 222 10.55 4.41 21.18
C ASP A 222 9.44 5.48 21.21
N ASP A 223 9.48 6.46 20.29
CA ASP A 223 8.37 7.36 20.02
C ASP A 223 7.31 6.75 19.10
N GLY A 224 7.50 5.49 18.70
CA GLY A 224 6.57 4.74 17.85
C GLY A 224 6.73 5.04 16.35
N SER A 225 7.75 5.81 15.97
CA SER A 225 7.98 6.16 14.58
C SER A 225 9.31 5.67 14.01
N VAL A 226 9.31 5.45 12.70
CA VAL A 226 10.52 5.30 11.90
C VAL A 226 10.73 6.59 11.12
N ARG A 227 11.94 7.14 11.10
CA ARG A 227 12.26 8.34 10.31
C ARG A 227 13.23 8.03 9.19
N VAL A 228 13.01 8.71 8.07
CA VAL A 228 13.86 8.69 6.88
C VAL A 228 14.62 10.01 6.82
N TRP A 229 15.94 9.95 6.71
CA TRP A 229 16.80 11.14 6.68
C TRP A 229 17.65 11.18 5.42
N ASP A 230 17.96 12.39 4.95
CA ASP A 230 18.98 12.59 3.92
C ASP A 230 20.36 12.66 4.60
N ALA A 231 21.24 11.72 4.26
CA ALA A 231 22.58 11.62 4.85
C ALA A 231 23.48 12.83 4.55
N VAL A 232 23.23 13.55 3.45
CA VAL A 232 24.05 14.69 3.02
C VAL A 232 23.62 15.96 3.75
N THR A 233 22.31 16.24 3.77
CA THR A 233 21.78 17.46 4.39
C THR A 233 21.52 17.31 5.88
N GLY A 234 21.29 16.09 6.35
CA GLY A 234 20.85 15.77 7.70
C GLY A 234 19.41 16.13 8.01
N GLN A 235 18.61 16.46 6.98
CA GLN A 235 17.21 16.81 7.15
C GLN A 235 16.32 15.56 7.15
N PRO A 236 15.25 15.53 7.97
CA PRO A 236 14.22 14.49 7.87
C PRO A 236 13.51 14.63 6.52
N ILE A 237 13.32 13.51 5.82
CA ILE A 237 12.59 13.42 4.56
C ILE A 237 11.14 13.02 4.84
N ALA A 238 10.95 11.99 5.67
CA ALA A 238 9.63 11.49 6.03
C ALA A 238 9.64 10.78 7.39
N GLN A 239 8.45 10.67 7.97
CA GLN A 239 8.16 9.90 9.17
C GLN A 239 7.15 8.81 8.82
N LEU A 240 7.41 7.58 9.27
CA LEU A 240 6.52 6.44 9.16
C LEU A 240 5.96 6.11 10.53
N ILE A 241 4.67 5.86 10.60
CA ILE A 241 3.94 5.52 11.82
C ILE A 241 3.10 4.28 11.52
N GLY A 242 3.26 3.24 12.33
CA GLY A 242 2.39 2.07 12.32
C GLY A 242 1.38 2.16 13.45
N SER A 243 0.13 1.78 13.20
CA SER A 243 -0.90 1.57 14.23
C SER A 243 -1.50 0.18 14.06
N GLY A 244 -1.48 -0.64 15.12
CA GLY A 244 -1.97 -2.01 15.05
C GLY A 244 -1.16 -2.90 14.09
N ARG A 245 -1.82 -3.89 13.47
CA ARG A 245 -1.17 -4.90 12.61
C ARG A 245 -1.06 -4.48 11.14
N THR A 246 -1.97 -3.65 10.66
CA THR A 246 -2.13 -3.34 9.23
C THR A 246 -2.16 -1.84 8.93
N ALA A 247 -2.38 -0.99 9.93
CA ALA A 247 -2.50 0.44 9.69
C ALA A 247 -1.11 1.10 9.64
N TRP A 248 -0.84 1.86 8.59
CA TRP A 248 0.43 2.57 8.42
C TRP A 248 0.22 3.93 7.75
N LEU A 249 1.12 4.86 8.04
CA LEU A 249 1.17 6.18 7.43
C LEU A 249 2.62 6.56 7.21
N VAL A 250 2.92 7.17 6.07
CA VAL A 250 4.12 7.95 5.82
C VAL A 250 3.73 9.41 5.60
N ALA A 251 4.46 10.33 6.21
CA ALA A 251 4.22 11.77 6.07
C ALA A 251 5.54 12.53 5.91
N CYS A 252 5.52 13.53 5.04
CA CYS A 252 6.58 14.51 4.85
C CYS A 252 6.30 15.79 5.65
N ALA A 253 7.35 16.57 5.94
CA ALA A 253 7.23 17.79 6.75
C ALA A 253 6.38 18.89 6.06
N ASP A 254 6.30 18.87 4.74
CA ASP A 254 5.48 19.80 3.95
C ASP A 254 3.99 19.42 3.91
N GLY A 255 3.63 18.24 4.43
CA GLY A 255 2.26 17.75 4.55
C GLY A 255 1.94 16.57 3.65
N LEU A 256 2.77 16.24 2.64
CA LEU A 256 2.49 15.08 1.78
C LEU A 256 2.38 13.81 2.60
N PHE A 257 1.37 12.99 2.32
CA PHE A 257 1.19 11.73 3.04
C PHE A 257 0.69 10.60 2.15
N ASP A 258 0.95 9.38 2.59
CA ASP A 258 0.37 8.14 2.06
C ASP A 258 0.15 7.19 3.24
N GLY A 259 -0.76 6.23 3.12
CA GLY A 259 -1.07 5.31 4.20
C GLY A 259 -2.28 4.46 3.89
N SER A 260 -2.51 3.44 4.71
CA SER A 260 -3.72 2.64 4.60
C SER A 260 -4.95 3.43 5.05
N PRO A 261 -6.14 3.18 4.46
CA PRO A 261 -7.38 3.86 4.84
C PRO A 261 -7.67 3.79 6.35
N ASP A 262 -7.41 2.63 6.97
CA ASP A 262 -7.58 2.42 8.42
C ASP A 262 -6.74 3.39 9.26
N ALA A 263 -5.58 3.82 8.77
CA ALA A 263 -4.69 4.75 9.47
C ALA A 263 -5.22 6.19 9.45
N TRP A 264 -5.94 6.60 8.40
CA TRP A 264 -6.35 8.00 8.21
C TRP A 264 -7.34 8.49 9.27
N GLY A 265 -8.13 7.58 9.84
CA GLY A 265 -9.05 7.88 10.96
C GLY A 265 -8.41 7.77 12.35
N GLN A 266 -7.24 7.16 12.46
CA GLN A 266 -6.52 6.93 13.73
C GLN A 266 -5.43 7.97 13.97
N LEU A 267 -4.94 8.60 12.91
CA LEU A 267 -3.82 9.54 12.96
C LEU A 267 -4.30 10.97 12.66
N PHE A 268 -3.74 11.90 13.42
CA PHE A 268 -4.13 13.30 13.40
C PHE A 268 -2.90 14.18 13.19
N TRP A 269 -3.04 15.18 12.34
CA TRP A 269 -2.11 16.31 12.29
C TRP A 269 -2.22 17.10 13.58
N ARG A 270 -1.09 17.35 14.24
CA ARG A 270 -0.98 18.36 15.28
C ARG A 270 -0.45 19.64 14.65
N LEU A 271 -1.33 20.60 14.48
CA LEU A 271 -1.11 21.78 13.65
C LEU A 271 -0.54 22.97 14.45
N SER A 272 -0.62 22.92 15.78
CA SER A 272 0.10 23.82 16.68
C SER A 272 0.42 23.13 18.02
N PRO A 273 1.29 23.74 18.85
CA PRO A 273 1.55 23.23 20.20
C PRO A 273 0.31 23.22 21.11
N ALA A 274 -0.76 23.95 20.77
CA ALA A 274 -2.01 23.92 21.50
C ALA A 274 -2.72 22.57 21.33
N LEU A 275 -3.13 21.94 22.44
CA LEU A 275 -3.70 20.58 22.46
C LEU A 275 -5.03 20.41 21.70
N ARG A 276 -5.66 21.49 21.25
CA ARG A 276 -6.97 21.47 20.57
C ARG A 276 -6.89 21.71 19.06
N ASP A 277 -5.69 21.94 18.52
CA ASP A 277 -5.48 22.18 17.08
C ASP A 277 -5.02 20.87 16.41
N ILE A 278 -5.93 19.90 16.39
CA ILE A 278 -5.74 18.61 15.73
C ILE A 278 -6.74 18.43 14.60
N SER A 279 -6.32 17.77 13.53
CA SER A 279 -7.21 17.42 12.41
C SER A 279 -6.88 16.03 11.90
N PRO A 280 -7.88 15.18 11.58
CA PRO A 280 -7.63 13.89 10.93
C PRO A 280 -6.74 14.08 9.70
N VAL A 281 -5.85 13.11 9.42
CA VAL A 281 -4.93 13.22 8.28
C VAL A 281 -5.66 13.40 6.95
N GLU A 282 -6.79 12.71 6.79
CA GLU A 282 -7.66 12.81 5.61
C GLU A 282 -8.26 14.22 5.37
N SER A 283 -8.21 15.12 6.36
CA SER A 283 -8.73 16.48 6.17
C SER A 283 -8.04 17.22 5.02
N PHE A 284 -6.85 16.76 4.66
CA PHE A 284 -5.97 17.32 3.64
C PHE A 284 -5.80 16.37 2.44
N PHE A 285 -6.64 15.34 2.32
CA PHE A 285 -6.52 14.28 1.31
C PHE A 285 -6.43 14.84 -0.12
N ASN A 286 -7.36 15.73 -0.50
CA ASN A 286 -7.42 16.26 -1.87
C ASN A 286 -6.16 17.01 -2.31
N GLU A 287 -5.40 17.62 -1.38
CA GLU A 287 -4.20 18.37 -1.73
C GLU A 287 -2.92 17.55 -1.48
N PHE A 288 -2.83 16.90 -0.32
CA PHE A 288 -1.59 16.34 0.21
C PHE A 288 -1.48 14.81 0.12
N TYR A 289 -2.55 14.11 -0.25
CA TYR A 289 -2.44 12.67 -0.51
C TYR A 289 -1.58 12.40 -1.74
N ALA A 290 -0.53 11.60 -1.55
CA ALA A 290 0.45 11.27 -2.57
C ALA A 290 0.66 9.75 -2.64
N PRO A 291 -0.13 9.02 -3.44
CA PRO A 291 -0.02 7.57 -3.48
C PRO A 291 1.40 7.12 -3.92
N GLY A 292 1.90 6.09 -3.23
CA GLY A 292 3.26 5.54 -3.35
C GLY A 292 4.35 6.51 -2.89
N LEU A 293 4.06 7.39 -1.93
CA LEU A 293 5.02 8.37 -1.40
C LEU A 293 6.29 7.70 -0.87
N LEU A 294 6.14 6.64 -0.06
CA LEU A 294 7.26 5.93 0.54
C LEU A 294 8.17 5.33 -0.53
N GLU A 295 7.58 4.71 -1.56
CA GLU A 295 8.31 4.12 -2.68
C GLU A 295 9.15 5.18 -3.41
N LYS A 296 8.56 6.33 -3.75
CA LYS A 296 9.26 7.46 -4.38
C LYS A 296 10.43 7.95 -3.53
N ILE A 297 10.21 8.11 -2.22
CA ILE A 297 11.25 8.55 -1.28
C ILE A 297 12.43 7.56 -1.25
N LEU A 298 12.15 6.26 -1.15
CA LEU A 298 13.16 5.21 -1.12
C LEU A 298 13.90 5.07 -2.46
N ALA A 299 13.22 5.31 -3.58
CA ALA A 299 13.84 5.42 -4.90
C ALA A 299 14.78 6.64 -5.02
N GLY A 300 14.76 7.55 -4.04
CA GLY A 300 15.60 8.74 -4.00
C GLY A 300 14.94 9.97 -4.60
N GLU A 301 13.63 9.95 -4.84
CA GLU A 301 12.87 11.17 -5.13
C GLU A 301 12.72 12.01 -3.86
N ARG A 302 12.42 13.28 -4.06
CA ARG A 302 12.07 14.20 -2.98
C ARG A 302 10.79 14.93 -3.39
N PRO A 303 9.64 14.22 -3.41
CA PRO A 303 8.36 14.85 -3.71
C PRO A 303 8.14 16.02 -2.76
N ARG A 304 7.55 17.10 -3.27
CA ARG A 304 7.18 18.26 -2.47
C ARG A 304 5.75 18.67 -2.75
N ALA A 305 5.04 19.06 -1.70
CA ALA A 305 3.75 19.71 -1.85
C ALA A 305 3.91 21.05 -2.59
N ALA A 306 2.89 21.45 -3.35
CA ALA A 306 2.89 22.75 -4.03
C ALA A 306 2.91 23.93 -3.03
N GLN A 307 2.29 23.72 -1.86
CA GLN A 307 2.30 24.64 -0.73
C GLN A 307 2.41 23.83 0.56
N GLU A 308 3.05 24.38 1.59
CA GLU A 308 3.08 23.74 2.89
C GLU A 308 1.69 23.72 3.54
N ILE A 309 1.37 22.65 4.26
CA ILE A 309 0.14 22.52 5.03
C ILE A 309 -0.05 23.65 6.06
N SER A 310 1.05 24.23 6.53
CA SER A 310 1.07 25.36 7.46
C SER A 310 0.54 26.67 6.86
N ALA A 311 0.59 26.81 5.53
CA ALA A 311 0.21 28.02 4.81
C ALA A 311 -1.28 28.06 4.39
N ARG A 312 -2.01 26.97 4.59
CA ARG A 312 -3.42 26.84 4.21
C ARG A 312 -4.37 27.37 5.29
N ASP A 313 -5.58 27.78 4.90
CA ASP A 313 -6.67 27.94 5.85
C ASP A 313 -7.14 26.56 6.33
N ARG A 314 -6.87 26.26 7.60
CA ARG A 314 -7.14 24.95 8.21
C ARG A 314 -8.52 24.89 8.87
N ARG A 315 -9.30 25.99 8.82
CA ARG A 315 -10.63 26.03 9.43
C ARG A 315 -11.56 25.12 8.64
N GLN A 316 -12.26 24.26 9.37
CA GLN A 316 -13.19 23.29 8.81
C GLN A 316 -14.62 23.84 8.78
N PRO A 317 -15.38 23.61 7.70
CA PRO A 317 -16.83 23.82 7.72
C PRO A 317 -17.47 22.94 8.79
N GLN A 318 -18.61 23.37 9.36
CA GLN A 318 -19.37 22.56 10.31
C GLN A 318 -20.71 22.16 9.70
N LEU A 319 -21.02 20.86 9.76
CA LEU A 319 -22.24 20.30 9.17
C LEU A 319 -23.00 19.49 10.22
N SER A 320 -24.33 19.47 10.10
CA SER A 320 -25.20 18.50 10.75
C SER A 320 -26.26 17.98 9.78
N LEU A 321 -26.70 16.74 10.00
CA LEU A 321 -27.75 16.09 9.22
C LEU A 321 -29.01 15.93 10.07
N SER A 322 -30.16 16.21 9.47
CA SER A 322 -31.47 15.94 10.05
C SER A 322 -32.46 15.48 8.99
N LEU A 323 -33.53 14.80 9.41
CA LEU A 323 -34.70 14.61 8.55
C LEU A 323 -35.46 15.94 8.44
N ALA A 324 -35.97 16.27 7.26
CA ALA A 324 -36.72 17.50 7.07
C ALA A 324 -38.04 17.53 7.87
N ASN A 325 -38.58 16.35 8.21
CA ASN A 325 -39.76 16.20 9.07
C ASN A 325 -39.35 15.43 10.35
N GLU A 326 -39.34 16.11 11.50
CA GLU A 326 -38.76 15.60 12.76
C GLU A 326 -39.52 14.42 13.42
N SER A 327 -40.71 14.06 12.92
CA SER A 327 -41.60 13.10 13.59
C SER A 327 -41.28 11.61 13.39
N ASP A 328 -40.40 11.24 12.45
CA ASP A 328 -40.17 9.83 12.07
C ASP A 328 -38.88 9.21 12.61
N ALA A 329 -38.08 9.94 13.40
CA ALA A 329 -36.75 9.51 13.84
C ALA A 329 -36.74 8.25 14.75
N LEU A 330 -37.90 7.80 15.23
CA LEU A 330 -38.06 6.62 16.10
C LEU A 330 -38.81 5.46 15.44
N GLN A 331 -39.28 5.60 14.19
CA GLN A 331 -40.02 4.57 13.48
C GLN A 331 -39.27 4.05 12.26
N SER A 332 -39.51 2.79 11.91
CA SER A 332 -38.95 2.22 10.69
C SER A 332 -39.63 2.86 9.47
N LEU A 333 -38.84 3.47 8.59
CA LEU A 333 -39.32 4.24 7.45
C LEU A 333 -39.90 3.30 6.39
N THR A 334 -41.08 3.61 5.89
CA THR A 334 -41.81 2.77 4.92
C THR A 334 -41.80 3.34 3.49
N THR A 335 -41.15 4.48 3.28
CA THR A 335 -40.96 5.10 1.96
C THR A 335 -39.61 4.73 1.36
N HIS A 336 -39.51 4.61 0.03
CA HIS A 336 -38.24 4.33 -0.65
C HIS A 336 -37.31 5.54 -0.75
N GLU A 337 -37.80 6.74 -0.45
CA GLU A 337 -37.02 7.98 -0.45
C GLU A 337 -37.37 8.80 0.78
N VAL A 338 -36.37 9.52 1.30
CA VAL A 338 -36.54 10.49 2.37
C VAL A 338 -35.87 11.82 2.04
N LYS A 339 -36.46 12.91 2.51
CA LYS A 339 -35.90 14.24 2.39
C LYS A 339 -34.97 14.52 3.58
N VAL A 340 -33.70 14.74 3.27
CA VAL A 340 -32.64 14.99 4.26
C VAL A 340 -32.19 16.43 4.14
N SER A 341 -32.08 17.10 5.30
CA SER A 341 -31.57 18.46 5.42
C SER A 341 -30.13 18.44 5.93
N ILE A 342 -29.26 19.17 5.24
CA ILE A 342 -27.85 19.35 5.58
C ILE A 342 -27.70 20.80 6.05
N ASN A 343 -27.54 20.98 7.36
CA ASN A 343 -27.35 22.30 7.96
C ASN A 343 -25.86 22.59 8.02
N ILE A 344 -25.47 23.76 7.50
CA ILE A 344 -24.07 24.18 7.39
C ILE A 344 -23.90 25.48 8.16
N SER A 345 -22.91 25.51 9.06
CA SER A 345 -22.56 26.68 9.86
C SER A 345 -21.07 27.02 9.74
N HIS A 346 -20.68 28.19 10.26
CA HIS A 346 -19.32 28.76 10.26
C HIS A 346 -18.83 29.40 8.93
N ALA A 347 -19.46 30.54 8.59
CA ALA A 347 -19.12 31.53 7.54
C ALA A 347 -17.63 31.73 7.18
N LEU A 348 -16.74 31.67 8.18
CA LEU A 348 -15.35 32.10 8.04
C LEU A 348 -14.44 31.08 7.32
N ALA A 349 -14.79 29.78 7.35
CA ALA A 349 -14.09 28.76 6.58
C ALA A 349 -14.56 28.75 5.11
N GLY A 350 -15.81 29.15 4.86
CA GLY A 350 -16.50 28.82 3.60
C GLY A 350 -16.93 27.35 3.58
N ALA A 351 -17.87 27.01 2.69
CA ALA A 351 -18.23 25.62 2.43
C ALA A 351 -18.51 25.47 0.94
N ARG A 352 -17.83 24.53 0.31
CA ARG A 352 -17.98 24.19 -1.10
C ARG A 352 -18.05 22.69 -1.30
N ASP A 353 -18.63 22.29 -2.43
CA ASP A 353 -18.64 20.91 -2.91
C ASP A 353 -19.14 19.94 -1.81
N VAL A 354 -20.33 20.22 -1.27
CA VAL A 354 -20.93 19.43 -0.18
C VAL A 354 -21.34 18.07 -0.74
N ARG A 355 -20.91 17.00 -0.08
CA ARG A 355 -21.17 15.62 -0.51
C ARG A 355 -22.03 14.90 0.50
N LEU A 356 -22.97 14.12 0.00
CA LEU A 356 -23.88 13.28 0.78
C LEU A 356 -23.77 11.83 0.31
N PHE A 357 -23.58 10.94 1.27
CA PHE A 357 -23.37 9.52 1.05
C PHE A 357 -24.39 8.69 1.81
N ARG A 358 -24.69 7.51 1.28
CA ARG A 358 -25.47 6.45 1.93
C ARG A 358 -24.64 5.17 1.93
N ASN A 359 -24.39 4.63 3.12
CA ASN A 359 -23.65 3.37 3.29
C ASN A 359 -22.30 3.36 2.54
N GLY A 360 -21.63 4.51 2.47
CA GLY A 360 -20.35 4.68 1.75
C GLY A 360 -20.47 5.13 0.29
N SER A 361 -21.62 4.92 -0.38
CA SER A 361 -21.85 5.30 -1.78
C SER A 361 -22.35 6.75 -1.92
N LEU A 362 -21.80 7.50 -2.88
CA LEU A 362 -22.16 8.91 -3.12
C LEU A 362 -23.56 9.01 -3.73
N VAL A 363 -24.43 9.76 -3.07
CA VAL A 363 -25.82 10.01 -3.50
C VAL A 363 -25.96 11.37 -4.17
N LYS A 364 -25.34 12.40 -3.59
CA LYS A 364 -25.49 13.78 -4.08
C LYS A 364 -24.26 14.63 -3.84
N VAL A 365 -23.92 15.45 -4.84
CA VAL A 365 -22.97 16.55 -4.72
C VAL A 365 -23.68 17.89 -4.93
N PHE A 366 -23.37 18.87 -4.09
CA PHE A 366 -23.73 20.27 -4.26
C PHE A 366 -22.46 21.04 -4.61
N HIS A 367 -22.21 21.18 -5.90
CA HIS A 367 -21.01 21.82 -6.46
C HIS A 367 -20.99 23.34 -6.18
N GLY A 368 -19.79 23.89 -5.98
CA GLY A 368 -19.55 25.32 -5.78
C GLY A 368 -19.72 25.78 -4.32
N ASP A 369 -19.62 27.09 -4.09
CA ASP A 369 -19.81 27.71 -2.76
C ASP A 369 -21.29 27.68 -2.38
N VAL A 370 -21.65 26.83 -1.42
CA VAL A 370 -23.05 26.65 -1.00
C VAL A 370 -23.52 27.70 -0.02
N LEU A 371 -22.61 28.49 0.57
CA LEU A 371 -22.97 29.58 1.48
C LEU A 371 -23.37 30.84 0.73
N ASN A 372 -22.97 30.99 -0.54
CA ASN A 372 -23.26 32.18 -1.36
C ASN A 372 -22.94 33.52 -0.66
N GLY A 373 -21.87 33.55 0.15
CA GLY A 373 -21.48 34.72 0.95
C GLY A 373 -22.21 34.90 2.29
N GLY A 374 -23.16 34.02 2.63
CA GLY A 374 -23.86 33.97 3.91
C GLY A 374 -23.07 33.27 5.02
N SER A 375 -23.63 33.26 6.24
CA SER A 375 -23.00 32.66 7.43
C SER A 375 -23.38 31.20 7.71
N GLY A 376 -24.36 30.69 6.98
CA GLY A 376 -24.84 29.31 7.01
C GLY A 376 -25.76 29.04 5.83
N ALA A 377 -26.03 27.77 5.57
CA ALA A 377 -26.92 27.32 4.51
C ALA A 377 -27.66 26.05 4.95
N VAL A 378 -28.83 25.81 4.39
CA VAL A 378 -29.55 24.55 4.50
C VAL A 378 -29.71 23.99 3.10
N LEU A 379 -29.13 22.81 2.87
CA LEU A 379 -29.28 22.08 1.62
C LEU A 379 -30.24 20.93 1.83
N GLU A 380 -31.01 20.58 0.81
CA GLU A 380 -31.96 19.47 0.87
C GLU A 380 -31.70 18.50 -0.27
N ALA A 381 -31.78 17.20 0.03
CA ALA A 381 -31.70 16.13 -0.95
C ALA A 381 -32.76 15.07 -0.69
N LEU A 382 -33.31 14.50 -1.77
CA LEU A 382 -34.02 13.24 -1.70
C LEU A 382 -32.99 12.11 -1.73
N VAL A 383 -33.06 11.23 -0.73
CA VAL A 383 -32.13 10.13 -0.55
C VAL A 383 -32.92 8.82 -0.64
N PRO A 384 -32.63 7.97 -1.63
CA PRO A 384 -33.20 6.64 -1.68
C PRO A 384 -32.72 5.80 -0.50
N ILE A 385 -33.63 5.06 0.15
CA ILE A 385 -33.35 4.23 1.33
C ILE A 385 -33.75 2.77 1.09
N THR A 386 -32.97 1.86 1.66
CA THR A 386 -33.19 0.41 1.58
C THR A 386 -33.81 -0.12 2.86
N ALA A 387 -34.30 -1.36 2.84
CA ALA A 387 -34.60 -2.09 4.08
C ALA A 387 -33.34 -2.19 4.96
N GLY A 388 -33.52 -2.09 6.28
CA GLY A 388 -32.44 -2.15 7.26
C GLY A 388 -31.74 -0.81 7.49
N THR A 389 -30.50 -0.86 7.96
CA THR A 389 -29.73 0.32 8.36
C THR A 389 -29.22 1.11 7.15
N ASN A 390 -29.52 2.40 7.15
CA ASN A 390 -29.03 3.39 6.19
C ASN A 390 -28.21 4.43 6.96
N GLN A 391 -26.88 4.35 6.85
CA GLN A 391 -25.97 5.32 7.44
C GLN A 391 -25.69 6.43 6.42
N LEU A 392 -26.23 7.61 6.70
CA LEU A 392 -25.97 8.81 5.93
C LEU A 392 -24.76 9.55 6.48
N THR A 393 -23.89 9.99 5.58
CA THR A 393 -22.70 10.78 5.93
C THR A 393 -22.59 11.97 4.99
N ALA A 394 -22.37 13.17 5.54
CA ALA A 394 -22.11 14.37 4.75
C ALA A 394 -20.87 15.11 5.22
N TYR A 395 -20.15 15.70 4.28
CA TYR A 395 -19.02 16.58 4.55
C TYR A 395 -18.92 17.65 3.45
N ALA A 396 -18.14 18.70 3.71
CA ALA A 396 -17.84 19.76 2.75
C ALA A 396 -16.35 20.10 2.78
N PHE A 397 -15.92 20.91 1.81
CA PHE A 397 -14.57 21.48 1.81
C PHE A 397 -14.64 22.98 2.04
N ASN A 398 -13.59 23.53 2.62
CA ASN A 398 -13.38 24.97 2.60
C ASN A 398 -12.75 25.41 1.26
N ARG A 399 -12.42 26.70 1.11
CA ARG A 399 -11.82 27.25 -0.12
C ARG A 399 -10.42 26.70 -0.44
N ASP A 400 -9.73 26.19 0.58
CA ASP A 400 -8.39 25.59 0.51
C ASP A 400 -8.43 24.05 0.45
N ASN A 401 -9.58 23.46 0.10
CA ASN A 401 -9.79 22.01 0.02
C ASN A 401 -9.57 21.26 1.35
N VAL A 402 -9.74 21.93 2.48
CA VAL A 402 -9.74 21.27 3.80
C VAL A 402 -11.13 20.71 4.09
N LYS A 403 -11.21 19.40 4.27
CA LYS A 403 -12.44 18.66 4.56
C LYS A 403 -12.98 19.00 5.96
N SER A 404 -14.29 19.07 6.10
CA SER A 404 -14.97 19.10 7.39
C SER A 404 -14.88 17.77 8.15
N GLY A 405 -15.24 17.79 9.43
CA GLY A 405 -15.70 16.58 10.10
C GLY A 405 -16.94 15.99 9.41
N ASP A 406 -17.16 14.68 9.57
CA ASP A 406 -18.33 14.01 9.02
C ASP A 406 -19.58 14.32 9.86
N ALA A 407 -20.63 14.83 9.22
CA ALA A 407 -21.98 14.81 9.77
C ALA A 407 -22.61 13.45 9.49
N ARG A 408 -23.23 12.82 10.49
CA ARG A 408 -23.81 11.46 10.36
C ARG A 408 -25.24 11.43 10.84
N LEU A 409 -26.07 10.66 10.14
CA LEU A 409 -27.45 10.35 10.50
C LEU A 409 -27.71 8.88 10.16
N THR A 410 -28.23 8.11 11.11
CA THR A 410 -28.58 6.70 10.88
C THR A 410 -30.09 6.56 10.83
N LEU A 411 -30.58 5.90 9.79
CA LEU A 411 -31.99 5.64 9.55
C LEU A 411 -32.24 4.14 9.44
N THR A 412 -33.45 3.68 9.74
CA THR A 412 -33.84 2.27 9.60
C THR A 412 -35.03 2.16 8.65
N GLY A 413 -34.80 1.63 7.46
CA GLY A 413 -35.86 1.31 6.50
C GLY A 413 -36.58 0.02 6.87
N ALA A 414 -37.88 -0.02 6.65
CA ALA A 414 -38.73 -1.16 6.97
C ALA A 414 -38.43 -2.35 6.05
N GLU A 415 -38.70 -3.55 6.55
CA GLU A 415 -38.58 -4.79 5.76
C GLU A 415 -39.47 -4.78 4.51
N SER A 416 -40.55 -4.00 4.50
CA SER A 416 -41.40 -3.80 3.32
C SER A 416 -40.68 -3.13 2.14
N LEU A 417 -39.57 -2.43 2.39
CA LEU A 417 -38.73 -1.83 1.35
C LEU A 417 -37.78 -2.84 0.70
N ARG A 418 -37.71 -4.08 1.21
CA ARG A 418 -36.73 -5.06 0.76
C ARG A 418 -36.97 -5.42 -0.70
N ARG A 419 -35.99 -5.09 -1.53
CA ARG A 419 -35.93 -5.45 -2.95
C ARG A 419 -34.72 -6.34 -3.21
N LYS A 420 -34.86 -7.31 -4.13
CA LYS A 420 -33.70 -7.99 -4.72
C LYS A 420 -33.11 -7.08 -5.79
N GLY A 421 -31.87 -6.67 -5.63
CA GLY A 421 -31.19 -5.84 -6.63
C GLY A 421 -30.76 -6.63 -7.87
N VAL A 422 -30.11 -5.93 -8.80
CA VAL A 422 -29.47 -6.49 -10.00
C VAL A 422 -27.95 -6.41 -9.86
N ALA A 423 -27.24 -7.44 -10.30
CA ALA A 423 -25.79 -7.37 -10.47
C ALA A 423 -25.45 -7.03 -11.91
N TYR A 424 -25.03 -5.79 -12.18
CA TYR A 424 -24.56 -5.34 -13.48
C TYR A 424 -23.05 -5.56 -13.59
N ILE A 425 -22.62 -6.27 -14.63
CA ILE A 425 -21.21 -6.58 -14.90
C ILE A 425 -20.88 -6.05 -16.29
N LEU A 426 -20.32 -4.84 -16.36
CA LEU A 426 -19.84 -4.22 -17.59
C LEU A 426 -18.41 -4.68 -17.85
N THR A 427 -18.18 -5.38 -18.96
CA THR A 427 -16.85 -5.86 -19.35
C THR A 427 -16.41 -5.20 -20.64
N VAL A 428 -15.20 -4.67 -20.67
CA VAL A 428 -14.64 -3.94 -21.80
C VAL A 428 -13.31 -4.57 -22.17
N GLY A 429 -13.18 -5.04 -23.40
CA GLY A 429 -11.96 -5.65 -23.91
C GLY A 429 -11.56 -5.03 -25.24
N VAL A 430 -10.33 -4.51 -25.33
CA VAL A 430 -9.82 -3.88 -26.55
C VAL A 430 -8.56 -4.58 -27.04
N ASN A 431 -8.72 -5.49 -28.00
CA ASN A 431 -7.62 -6.11 -28.72
C ASN A 431 -7.24 -5.35 -29.99
N GLU A 432 -8.23 -4.75 -30.64
CA GLU A 432 -8.08 -4.13 -31.95
C GLU A 432 -8.17 -2.61 -31.87
N TYR A 433 -7.13 -1.94 -32.35
CA TYR A 433 -7.04 -0.49 -32.49
C TYR A 433 -6.85 -0.13 -33.95
N GLN A 434 -7.17 1.12 -34.31
CA GLN A 434 -6.93 1.63 -35.66
C GLN A 434 -5.45 1.54 -36.06
N ASN A 435 -4.55 1.72 -35.09
CA ASN A 435 -3.12 1.43 -35.26
C ASN A 435 -2.80 0.01 -34.78
N ALA A 436 -2.37 -0.84 -35.72
CA ALA A 436 -2.03 -2.23 -35.44
C ALA A 436 -0.87 -2.40 -34.43
N GLU A 437 0.00 -1.41 -34.24
CA GLU A 437 1.07 -1.43 -33.24
C GLU A 437 0.56 -1.38 -31.79
N PHE A 438 -0.71 -0.99 -31.61
CA PHE A 438 -1.41 -1.01 -30.34
C PHE A 438 -2.20 -2.30 -30.12
N ASN A 439 -2.27 -3.22 -31.08
CA ASN A 439 -3.11 -4.41 -30.91
C ASN A 439 -2.63 -5.28 -29.73
N LEU A 440 -3.61 -5.77 -28.97
CA LEU A 440 -3.42 -6.66 -27.83
C LEU A 440 -3.92 -8.06 -28.18
N ARG A 441 -3.46 -9.05 -27.42
CA ARG A 441 -3.84 -10.45 -27.61
C ARG A 441 -4.91 -10.92 -26.62
N TYR A 442 -4.79 -10.50 -25.36
CA TYR A 442 -5.53 -11.10 -24.24
C TYR A 442 -6.63 -10.22 -23.67
N ALA A 443 -6.76 -8.95 -24.09
CA ALA A 443 -7.72 -8.02 -23.47
C ALA A 443 -9.18 -8.47 -23.62
N VAL A 444 -9.57 -8.93 -24.81
CA VAL A 444 -10.91 -9.50 -25.05
C VAL A 444 -11.10 -10.84 -24.30
N PRO A 445 -10.20 -11.84 -24.42
CA PRO A 445 -10.28 -13.06 -23.62
C PRO A 445 -10.40 -12.83 -22.11
N ASP A 446 -9.65 -11.88 -21.57
CA ASP A 446 -9.62 -11.57 -20.15
C ASP A 446 -10.94 -10.94 -19.69
N ALA A 447 -11.48 -9.98 -20.46
CA ALA A 447 -12.78 -9.38 -20.19
C ALA A 447 -13.94 -10.39 -20.22
N LEU A 448 -13.91 -11.31 -21.19
CA LEU A 448 -14.91 -12.38 -21.31
C LEU A 448 -14.81 -13.39 -20.15
N LEU A 449 -13.59 -13.82 -19.80
CA LEU A 449 -13.36 -14.74 -18.70
C LEU A 449 -13.84 -14.14 -17.37
N PHE A 450 -13.47 -12.89 -17.11
CA PHE A 450 -13.90 -12.17 -15.91
C PHE A 450 -15.42 -12.10 -15.83
N GLY A 451 -16.09 -11.67 -16.90
CA GLY A 451 -17.55 -11.56 -16.94
C GLY A 451 -18.26 -12.90 -16.69
N ALA A 452 -17.77 -13.98 -17.32
CA ALA A 452 -18.33 -15.31 -17.16
C ALA A 452 -18.18 -15.84 -15.72
N GLU A 453 -16.98 -15.69 -15.13
CA GLU A 453 -16.73 -16.19 -13.78
C GLU A 453 -17.51 -15.42 -12.72
N ILE A 454 -17.51 -14.10 -12.78
CA ILE A 454 -18.29 -13.27 -11.84
C ILE A 454 -19.76 -13.58 -11.98
N SER A 455 -20.27 -13.75 -13.21
CA SER A 455 -21.66 -14.12 -13.42
C SER A 455 -22.01 -15.44 -12.73
N ARG A 456 -21.13 -16.45 -12.87
CA ARG A 456 -21.28 -17.76 -12.22
C ARG A 456 -21.31 -17.62 -10.69
N ARG A 457 -20.38 -16.87 -10.10
CA ARG A 457 -20.28 -16.69 -8.65
C ARG A 457 -21.43 -15.89 -8.06
N GLN A 458 -21.78 -14.77 -8.68
CA GLN A 458 -22.88 -13.93 -8.21
C GLN A 458 -24.23 -14.63 -8.35
N SER A 459 -24.42 -15.44 -9.40
CA SER A 459 -25.61 -16.28 -9.55
C SER A 459 -25.69 -17.36 -8.47
N ALA A 460 -24.55 -17.97 -8.10
CA ALA A 460 -24.50 -18.99 -7.06
C ALA A 460 -24.87 -18.47 -5.66
N LEU A 461 -24.56 -17.20 -5.37
CA LEU A 461 -24.94 -16.54 -4.11
C LEU A 461 -26.45 -16.31 -3.96
N ALA A 462 -27.22 -16.33 -5.06
CA ALA A 462 -28.68 -16.12 -5.08
C ALA A 462 -29.18 -14.83 -4.39
N ARG A 463 -28.32 -13.80 -4.28
CA ARG A 463 -28.61 -12.51 -3.63
C ARG A 463 -29.41 -11.55 -4.51
N TYR A 464 -29.17 -11.60 -5.82
CA TYR A 464 -29.74 -10.69 -6.80
C TYR A 464 -30.92 -11.34 -7.54
N GLU A 465 -31.83 -10.51 -8.05
CA GLU A 465 -32.93 -10.95 -8.91
C GLU A 465 -32.39 -11.54 -10.22
N ARG A 466 -31.39 -10.87 -10.79
CA ARG A 466 -30.67 -11.32 -11.98
C ARG A 466 -29.22 -10.82 -11.98
N VAL A 467 -28.39 -11.49 -12.75
CA VAL A 467 -27.02 -11.06 -13.07
C VAL A 467 -26.96 -10.71 -14.55
N SER A 468 -26.48 -9.51 -14.87
CA SER A 468 -26.50 -8.93 -16.21
C SER A 468 -25.07 -8.67 -16.68
N VAL A 469 -24.56 -9.49 -17.59
CA VAL A 469 -23.23 -9.30 -18.18
C VAL A 469 -23.37 -8.51 -19.48
N VAL A 470 -22.70 -7.36 -19.54
CA VAL A 470 -22.74 -6.44 -20.67
C VAL A 470 -21.33 -6.33 -21.25
N PRO A 471 -21.00 -7.12 -22.29
CA PRO A 471 -19.71 -7.02 -22.96
C PRO A 471 -19.69 -5.88 -23.98
N LEU A 472 -18.60 -5.13 -24.02
CA LEU A 472 -18.21 -4.19 -25.08
C LEU A 472 -16.82 -4.59 -25.58
N MET A 473 -16.74 -5.17 -26.78
CA MET A 473 -15.50 -5.73 -27.31
C MET A 473 -15.07 -5.01 -28.58
N ASN A 474 -13.77 -4.71 -28.71
CA ASN A 474 -13.17 -4.12 -29.90
C ASN A 474 -13.98 -2.94 -30.46
N SER A 475 -14.62 -3.09 -31.62
CA SER A 475 -15.41 -2.04 -32.28
C SER A 475 -16.57 -1.51 -31.44
N GLU A 476 -17.05 -2.26 -30.44
CA GLU A 476 -18.08 -1.79 -29.51
C GLU A 476 -17.49 -1.05 -28.30
N ALA A 477 -16.21 -1.27 -27.98
CA ALA A 477 -15.49 -0.68 -26.85
C ALA A 477 -15.02 0.76 -27.13
N THR A 478 -15.93 1.59 -27.62
CA THR A 478 -15.70 3.00 -27.94
C THR A 478 -15.87 3.88 -26.70
N LYS A 479 -15.30 5.10 -26.73
CA LYS A 479 -15.54 6.11 -25.69
C LYS A 479 -17.02 6.38 -25.50
N ALA A 480 -17.75 6.53 -26.61
CA ALA A 480 -19.17 6.83 -26.60
C ALA A 480 -20.01 5.71 -25.94
N ASN A 481 -19.77 4.45 -26.31
CA ASN A 481 -20.52 3.31 -25.77
C ASN A 481 -20.20 3.07 -24.28
N PHE A 482 -18.94 3.21 -23.89
CA PHE A 482 -18.55 3.08 -22.49
C PHE A 482 -19.23 4.13 -21.60
N LEU A 483 -19.17 5.42 -22.00
CA LEU A 483 -19.83 6.48 -21.26
C LEU A 483 -21.36 6.37 -21.32
N LEU A 484 -21.93 5.88 -22.43
CA LEU A 484 -23.35 5.59 -22.54
C LEU A 484 -23.79 4.50 -21.55
N ALA A 485 -22.99 3.45 -21.35
CA ALA A 485 -23.28 2.40 -20.38
C ALA A 485 -23.41 2.97 -18.95
N LEU A 486 -22.47 3.82 -18.54
CA LEU A 486 -22.51 4.48 -17.22
C LEU A 486 -23.68 5.46 -17.10
N LYS A 487 -24.00 6.18 -18.17
CA LYS A 487 -25.18 7.05 -18.26
C LYS A 487 -26.49 6.28 -18.09
N LEU A 488 -26.66 5.14 -18.75
CA LEU A 488 -27.83 4.25 -18.57
C LEU A 488 -27.95 3.77 -17.12
N LEU A 489 -26.83 3.39 -16.49
CA LEU A 489 -26.77 3.01 -15.08
C LEU A 489 -27.11 4.19 -14.14
N ALA A 490 -26.76 5.41 -14.50
CA ALA A 490 -27.18 6.61 -13.78
C ALA A 490 -28.67 6.95 -13.98
N GLY A 491 -29.38 6.24 -14.86
CA GLY A 491 -30.74 6.59 -15.29
C GLY A 491 -30.78 7.81 -16.20
N GLU A 492 -29.64 8.21 -16.74
CA GLU A 492 -29.48 9.29 -17.69
C GLU A 492 -29.35 8.70 -19.09
N GLY A 493 -30.46 8.53 -19.79
CA GLY A 493 -30.42 7.94 -21.12
C GLY A 493 -31.77 8.05 -21.76
N GLY A 494 -31.82 8.67 -22.94
CA GLY A 494 -32.99 8.61 -23.79
C GLY A 494 -33.14 7.22 -24.42
N ALA A 495 -33.88 7.15 -25.52
CA ALA A 495 -33.85 5.96 -26.37
C ALA A 495 -32.39 5.67 -26.80
N LEU A 496 -32.00 4.38 -26.74
CA LEU A 496 -30.71 3.93 -27.24
C LEU A 496 -30.52 4.36 -28.70
N PRO A 497 -29.35 4.89 -29.08
CA PRO A 497 -29.01 5.11 -30.48
C PRO A 497 -29.22 3.84 -31.30
N SER A 498 -29.63 3.97 -32.56
CA SER A 498 -29.91 2.82 -33.44
C SER A 498 -28.69 1.94 -33.71
N ASP A 499 -27.50 2.51 -33.58
CA ASP A 499 -26.19 1.89 -33.73
C ASP A 499 -25.57 1.44 -32.40
N ALA A 500 -26.27 1.62 -31.28
CA ALA A 500 -25.78 1.18 -29.97
C ALA A 500 -25.69 -0.35 -29.89
N PRO A 501 -24.64 -0.91 -29.24
CA PRO A 501 -24.51 -2.34 -29.03
C PRO A 501 -25.75 -2.93 -28.33
N ALA A 502 -26.24 -4.07 -28.84
CA ALA A 502 -27.44 -4.71 -28.30
C ALA A 502 -27.29 -5.08 -26.81
N ALA A 503 -26.06 -5.36 -26.35
CA ALA A 503 -25.76 -5.64 -24.96
C ALA A 503 -26.16 -4.50 -24.00
N LEU A 504 -26.12 -3.23 -24.45
CA LEU A 504 -26.50 -2.07 -23.64
C LEU A 504 -27.99 -2.07 -23.26
N GLN A 505 -28.84 -2.78 -24.00
CA GLN A 505 -30.27 -2.92 -23.66
C GLN A 505 -30.51 -3.65 -22.33
N GLN A 506 -29.50 -4.37 -21.83
CA GLN A 506 -29.60 -5.09 -20.56
C GLN A 506 -29.37 -4.17 -19.35
N LEU A 507 -28.84 -2.96 -19.56
CA LEU A 507 -28.61 -1.96 -18.52
C LEU A 507 -29.90 -1.19 -18.22
N GLY A 508 -30.10 -0.90 -16.95
CA GLY A 508 -31.14 0.02 -16.47
C GLY A 508 -30.58 0.91 -15.38
N ARG A 509 -31.40 1.85 -14.90
CA ARG A 509 -31.03 2.73 -13.78
C ARG A 509 -30.68 1.89 -12.56
N ALA A 510 -29.43 2.02 -12.10
CA ALA A 510 -28.95 1.41 -10.87
C ALA A 510 -29.70 1.97 -9.66
N GLN A 511 -29.92 1.10 -8.70
CA GLN A 511 -30.63 1.37 -7.46
C GLN A 511 -29.77 0.96 -6.25
N PRO A 512 -30.14 1.39 -5.04
CA PRO A 512 -29.36 1.16 -3.83
C PRO A 512 -29.04 -0.31 -3.51
N GLU A 513 -29.91 -1.25 -3.89
CA GLU A 513 -29.70 -2.69 -3.69
C GLU A 513 -28.88 -3.36 -4.81
N ASP A 514 -28.59 -2.63 -5.89
CA ASP A 514 -27.86 -3.13 -7.04
C ASP A 514 -26.35 -3.05 -6.80
N VAL A 515 -25.62 -3.87 -7.56
CA VAL A 515 -24.17 -3.78 -7.66
C VAL A 515 -23.75 -3.51 -9.10
N VAL A 516 -22.77 -2.64 -9.28
CA VAL A 516 -22.16 -2.39 -10.59
C VAL A 516 -20.68 -2.74 -10.49
N MET A 517 -20.27 -3.70 -11.33
CA MET A 517 -18.88 -4.03 -11.56
C MET A 517 -18.51 -3.60 -12.98
N VAL A 518 -17.42 -2.86 -13.10
CA VAL A 518 -16.80 -2.51 -14.38
C VAL A 518 -15.44 -3.20 -14.44
N TYR A 519 -15.16 -3.90 -15.53
CA TYR A 519 -13.86 -4.48 -15.81
C TYR A 519 -13.39 -3.96 -17.17
N PHE A 520 -12.25 -3.27 -17.19
CA PHE A 520 -11.62 -2.76 -18.40
C PHE A 520 -10.29 -3.44 -18.62
N SER A 521 -10.12 -4.06 -19.79
CA SER A 521 -8.83 -4.58 -20.26
C SER A 521 -8.47 -3.97 -21.61
N GLY A 522 -7.25 -3.43 -21.72
CA GLY A 522 -6.82 -2.65 -22.88
C GLY A 522 -5.54 -1.87 -22.62
N HIS A 523 -5.38 -0.71 -23.25
CA HIS A 523 -4.31 0.24 -22.92
C HIS A 523 -4.78 1.34 -21.98
N GLY A 524 -3.84 1.85 -21.19
CA GLY A 524 -4.01 3.01 -20.34
C GLY A 524 -2.80 3.94 -20.42
N LEU A 525 -3.00 5.20 -20.07
CA LEU A 525 -1.95 6.22 -20.04
C LEU A 525 -2.05 7.06 -18.76
N ALA A 526 -0.91 7.26 -18.10
CA ALA A 526 -0.83 8.14 -16.93
C ALA A 526 0.08 9.35 -17.23
N VAL A 527 -0.50 10.54 -17.34
CA VAL A 527 0.21 11.78 -17.66
C VAL A 527 -0.19 12.88 -16.67
N ALA A 528 0.78 13.61 -16.14
CA ALA A 528 0.58 14.79 -15.29
C ALA A 528 -0.47 14.60 -14.15
N GLN A 529 -0.32 13.53 -13.36
CA GLN A 529 -1.22 13.12 -12.26
C GLN A 529 -2.61 12.62 -12.68
N SER A 530 -2.97 12.70 -13.96
CA SER A 530 -4.20 12.18 -14.52
C SER A 530 -4.01 10.82 -15.19
N PHE A 531 -5.09 10.06 -15.23
CA PHE A 531 -5.15 8.77 -15.89
C PHE A 531 -6.16 8.80 -17.05
N TYR A 532 -5.87 8.02 -18.09
CA TYR A 532 -6.69 7.87 -19.28
C TYR A 532 -6.82 6.40 -19.66
N LEU A 533 -8.05 5.93 -19.88
CA LEU A 533 -8.32 4.67 -20.57
C LEU A 533 -8.29 4.91 -22.07
N ILE A 534 -7.73 3.97 -22.83
CA ILE A 534 -7.63 4.07 -24.28
C ILE A 534 -8.70 3.18 -24.92
N PRO A 535 -9.79 3.77 -25.44
CA PRO A 535 -10.85 3.05 -26.13
C PRO A 535 -10.40 2.65 -27.55
N SER A 536 -11.19 1.80 -28.21
CA SER A 536 -10.88 1.32 -29.57
C SER A 536 -10.89 2.44 -30.63
N ASP A 537 -11.67 3.49 -30.40
CA ASP A 537 -11.87 4.66 -31.27
C ASP A 537 -10.91 5.83 -30.97
N LEU A 538 -9.75 5.56 -30.36
CA LEU A 538 -8.72 6.55 -30.05
C LEU A 538 -8.35 7.49 -31.22
N GLY A 539 -8.38 6.97 -32.45
CA GLY A 539 -8.07 7.75 -33.67
C GLY A 539 -6.59 8.00 -33.94
N TYR A 540 -5.68 7.48 -33.11
CA TYR A 540 -4.23 7.65 -33.30
C TYR A 540 -3.68 6.64 -34.32
N THR A 541 -2.98 7.13 -35.34
CA THR A 541 -2.41 6.33 -36.45
C THR A 541 -0.88 6.45 -36.57
N GLY A 542 -0.22 7.23 -35.71
CA GLY A 542 1.23 7.44 -35.76
C GLY A 542 2.04 6.27 -35.19
N ALA A 543 3.34 6.23 -35.47
CA ALA A 543 4.23 5.16 -35.00
C ALA A 543 4.37 5.14 -33.47
N ARG A 544 4.65 3.96 -32.90
CA ARG A 544 4.91 3.71 -31.48
C ARG A 544 6.37 4.05 -31.09
N THR A 545 6.95 5.07 -31.71
CA THR A 545 8.26 5.61 -31.32
C THR A 545 8.10 6.72 -30.27
N PRO A 546 9.16 7.04 -29.49
CA PRO A 546 9.11 8.16 -28.56
C PRO A 546 8.65 9.47 -29.19
N GLU A 547 9.15 9.78 -30.38
CA GLU A 547 8.80 10.98 -31.13
C GLU A 547 7.36 10.92 -31.68
N GLY A 548 6.92 9.75 -32.16
CA GLY A 548 5.57 9.54 -32.67
C GLY A 548 4.51 9.69 -31.59
N ILE A 549 4.70 9.03 -30.44
CA ILE A 549 3.77 9.12 -29.32
C ILE A 549 3.80 10.51 -28.66
N THR A 550 4.95 11.20 -28.62
CA THR A 550 5.00 12.60 -28.18
C THR A 550 4.14 13.50 -29.08
N ALA A 551 4.20 13.31 -30.41
CA ALA A 551 3.34 14.01 -31.36
C ALA A 551 1.85 13.56 -31.25
N GLY A 552 1.62 12.29 -30.91
CA GLY A 552 0.31 11.68 -30.72
C GLY A 552 -0.37 11.97 -29.38
N LEU A 553 0.38 12.49 -28.39
CA LEU A 553 -0.10 12.67 -27.02
C LEU A 553 -1.36 13.53 -26.97
N GLN A 554 -1.44 14.60 -27.77
CA GLN A 554 -2.64 15.43 -27.85
C GLN A 554 -3.88 14.66 -28.33
N THR A 555 -3.70 13.68 -29.23
CA THR A 555 -4.80 12.83 -29.70
C THR A 555 -5.28 11.90 -28.58
N ILE A 556 -4.34 11.32 -27.82
CA ILE A 556 -4.67 10.45 -26.68
C ILE A 556 -5.37 11.23 -25.57
N LEU A 557 -4.89 12.44 -25.26
CA LEU A 557 -5.50 13.29 -24.24
C LEU A 557 -6.90 13.78 -24.66
N ALA A 558 -7.16 13.97 -25.96
CA ALA A 558 -8.46 14.42 -26.47
C ALA A 558 -9.50 13.29 -26.58
N HIS A 559 -9.08 12.07 -26.98
CA HIS A 559 -10.00 10.97 -27.29
C HIS A 559 -9.96 9.82 -26.26
N GLY A 560 -8.99 9.79 -25.36
CA GLY A 560 -9.01 8.89 -24.20
C GLY A 560 -10.14 9.23 -23.22
N ILE A 561 -10.46 8.30 -22.33
CA ILE A 561 -11.42 8.51 -21.26
C ILE A 561 -10.65 8.89 -19.99
N SER A 562 -10.73 10.16 -19.60
CA SER A 562 -9.99 10.67 -18.43
C SER A 562 -10.60 10.24 -17.10
N ASP A 563 -9.80 10.26 -16.04
CA ASP A 563 -10.25 10.15 -14.65
C ASP A 563 -11.39 11.12 -14.29
N ARG A 564 -11.35 12.36 -14.81
CA ARG A 564 -12.44 13.34 -14.64
C ARG A 564 -13.73 12.92 -15.34
N GLU A 565 -13.65 12.44 -16.58
CA GLU A 565 -14.84 11.94 -17.27
C GLU A 565 -15.42 10.70 -16.59
N LEU A 566 -14.57 9.85 -16.01
CA LEU A 566 -15.00 8.74 -15.17
C LEU A 566 -15.67 9.25 -13.90
N GLU A 567 -15.11 10.27 -13.24
CA GLU A 567 -15.71 10.91 -12.06
C GLU A 567 -17.11 11.43 -12.36
N GLU A 568 -17.26 12.22 -13.43
CA GLU A 568 -18.56 12.75 -13.87
C GLU A 568 -19.55 11.63 -14.21
N ALA A 569 -19.09 10.58 -14.89
CA ALA A 569 -19.95 9.46 -15.29
C ALA A 569 -20.39 8.60 -14.09
N PHE A 570 -19.50 8.36 -13.13
CA PHE A 570 -19.83 7.58 -11.93
C PHE A 570 -20.60 8.40 -10.89
N GLU A 571 -20.44 9.73 -10.83
CA GLU A 571 -21.05 10.62 -9.81
C GLU A 571 -22.53 10.27 -9.58
N LYS A 572 -23.27 10.01 -10.66
CA LYS A 572 -24.72 9.83 -10.66
C LYS A 572 -25.20 8.37 -10.61
N VAL A 573 -24.29 7.40 -10.64
CA VAL A 573 -24.66 5.98 -10.52
C VAL A 573 -24.99 5.68 -9.05
N ASP A 574 -26.27 5.45 -8.74
CA ASP A 574 -26.75 5.17 -7.38
C ASP A 574 -26.81 3.66 -7.11
N ALA A 575 -25.65 3.00 -7.11
CA ALA A 575 -25.53 1.60 -6.69
C ALA A 575 -25.04 1.52 -5.24
N GLY A 576 -25.49 0.50 -4.50
CA GLY A 576 -25.01 0.25 -3.14
C GLY A 576 -23.55 -0.19 -3.10
N GLN A 577 -23.10 -0.89 -4.14
CA GLN A 577 -21.72 -1.36 -4.30
C GLN A 577 -21.22 -1.04 -5.70
N LEU A 578 -20.01 -0.47 -5.78
CA LEU A 578 -19.34 -0.12 -7.02
C LEU A 578 -17.93 -0.70 -7.02
N LEU A 579 -17.58 -1.42 -8.09
CA LEU A 579 -16.25 -1.95 -8.35
C LEU A 579 -15.78 -1.53 -9.74
N PHE A 580 -14.55 -1.06 -9.85
CA PHE A 580 -13.87 -0.84 -11.13
C PHE A 580 -12.50 -1.53 -11.15
N VAL A 581 -12.36 -2.55 -11.98
CA VAL A 581 -11.09 -3.23 -12.24
C VAL A 581 -10.50 -2.74 -13.56
N ILE A 582 -9.25 -2.29 -13.54
CA ILE A 582 -8.53 -1.76 -14.69
C ILE A 582 -7.29 -2.65 -14.92
N ASP A 583 -7.38 -3.56 -15.88
CA ASP A 583 -6.29 -4.41 -16.36
C ASP A 583 -5.69 -3.82 -17.65
N ALA A 584 -5.02 -2.67 -17.51
CA ALA A 584 -4.53 -1.91 -18.65
C ALA A 584 -3.01 -2.02 -18.80
N CYS A 585 -2.51 -2.34 -19.99
CA CYS A 585 -1.09 -2.27 -20.29
C CYS A 585 -0.66 -0.80 -20.45
N ASN A 586 0.48 -0.41 -19.87
CA ASN A 586 1.07 0.92 -20.10
C ASN A 586 1.99 0.85 -21.32
N SER A 587 1.43 0.92 -22.52
CA SER A 587 2.20 0.81 -23.79
C SER A 587 3.00 2.06 -24.17
N GLY A 588 3.24 2.99 -23.23
CA GLY A 588 4.14 4.14 -23.39
C GLY A 588 5.62 3.78 -23.20
N GLN A 589 6.30 3.34 -24.26
CA GLN A 589 7.77 3.43 -24.36
C GLN A 589 8.27 4.85 -24.69
N ALA A 590 7.37 5.82 -24.76
CA ALA A 590 7.65 7.11 -25.38
C ALA A 590 7.92 8.28 -24.46
N LEU A 591 7.83 8.09 -23.16
CA LEU A 591 8.20 9.12 -22.18
C LEU A 591 9.43 8.68 -21.35
N GLU A 592 10.22 7.71 -21.85
CA GLU A 592 11.44 7.20 -21.21
C GLU A 592 12.57 8.24 -21.01
N ALA A 593 12.36 9.53 -21.35
CA ALA A 593 13.24 10.62 -20.92
C ALA A 593 12.82 11.29 -19.58
N GLU A 594 11.58 11.14 -19.12
CA GLU A 594 11.11 11.58 -17.78
C GLU A 594 10.52 10.43 -16.92
N GLU A 595 10.28 9.24 -17.50
CA GLU A 595 9.62 8.07 -16.88
C GLU A 595 10.51 7.11 -16.09
N LYS A 596 11.80 7.39 -15.87
CA LYS A 596 12.71 6.45 -15.16
C LYS A 596 12.37 6.18 -13.67
N ARG A 597 11.16 6.48 -13.19
CA ARG A 597 10.70 6.15 -11.82
C ARG A 597 9.20 5.85 -11.62
N ARG A 598 8.40 5.49 -12.63
CA ARG A 598 6.94 5.35 -12.42
C ARG A 598 6.41 3.94 -12.56
N GLY A 599 5.98 3.39 -11.42
CA GLY A 599 5.00 2.31 -11.36
C GLY A 599 3.65 2.78 -11.94
N PRO A 600 2.93 1.94 -12.68
CA PRO A 600 2.23 2.44 -13.87
C PRO A 600 0.80 2.98 -13.70
N MET A 601 0.20 2.96 -12.49
CA MET A 601 -1.14 3.58 -12.26
C MET A 601 -1.29 4.21 -10.87
N ASN A 602 -0.21 4.84 -10.39
CA ASN A 602 -0.13 5.55 -9.10
C ASN A 602 -0.81 6.94 -9.16
N SER A 603 -2.02 7.01 -9.73
CA SER A 603 -2.71 8.28 -10.02
C SER A 603 -3.50 8.77 -8.82
N LYS A 604 -3.26 10.03 -8.45
CA LYS A 604 -4.06 10.75 -7.45
C LYS A 604 -5.53 10.81 -7.88
N GLY A 605 -5.80 10.91 -9.18
CA GLY A 605 -7.15 10.93 -9.76
C GLY A 605 -7.98 9.68 -9.44
N LEU A 606 -7.44 8.46 -9.64
CA LEU A 606 -8.19 7.24 -9.30
C LEU A 606 -8.42 7.09 -7.78
N ALA A 607 -7.45 7.47 -6.96
CA ALA A 607 -7.63 7.47 -5.51
C ALA A 607 -8.69 8.48 -5.06
N GLN A 608 -8.71 9.65 -5.70
CA GLN A 608 -9.73 10.66 -5.48
C GLN A 608 -11.10 10.17 -5.95
N LEU A 609 -11.22 9.57 -7.13
CA LEU A 609 -12.45 8.94 -7.60
C LEU A 609 -12.98 7.90 -6.61
N ALA A 610 -12.10 6.99 -6.15
CA ALA A 610 -12.46 5.97 -5.15
C ALA A 610 -12.99 6.60 -3.85
N TYR A 611 -12.27 7.60 -3.33
CA TYR A 611 -12.65 8.31 -2.10
C TYR A 611 -13.95 9.10 -2.24
N GLU A 612 -14.11 9.83 -3.36
CA GLU A 612 -15.19 10.78 -3.57
C GLU A 612 -16.49 10.10 -4.00
N LYS A 613 -16.41 9.01 -4.77
CA LYS A 613 -17.60 8.24 -5.17
C LYS A 613 -17.97 7.15 -4.16
N GLY A 614 -17.01 6.61 -3.43
CA GLY A 614 -17.19 5.37 -2.67
C GLY A 614 -17.15 4.12 -3.57
N ILE A 615 -16.33 4.17 -4.62
CA ILE A 615 -16.06 3.04 -5.52
C ILE A 615 -14.76 2.35 -5.12
N SER A 616 -14.75 1.02 -5.17
CA SER A 616 -13.51 0.25 -5.02
C SER A 616 -12.82 0.13 -6.37
N ILE A 617 -11.56 0.51 -6.47
CA ILE A 617 -10.80 0.47 -7.73
C ILE A 617 -9.58 -0.42 -7.58
N LEU A 618 -9.48 -1.47 -8.39
CA LEU A 618 -8.25 -2.25 -8.55
C LEU A 618 -7.63 -1.91 -9.90
N THR A 619 -6.36 -1.56 -9.90
CA THR A 619 -5.63 -1.21 -11.11
C THR A 619 -4.35 -2.02 -11.19
N ALA A 620 -4.03 -2.57 -12.37
CA ALA A 620 -2.75 -3.19 -12.62
C ALA A 620 -2.24 -2.78 -14.00
N ALA A 621 -1.04 -2.23 -14.06
CA ALA A 621 -0.37 -1.95 -15.32
C ALA A 621 1.05 -2.53 -15.36
N GLN A 622 1.54 -2.73 -16.58
CA GLN A 622 2.88 -3.21 -16.91
C GLN A 622 3.58 -2.18 -17.80
N SER A 623 4.86 -1.89 -17.53
CA SER A 623 5.70 -0.95 -18.30
C SER A 623 6.16 -1.49 -19.65
N ARG A 624 6.20 -2.81 -19.82
CA ARG A 624 6.35 -3.43 -21.14
C ARG A 624 5.27 -4.46 -21.37
N GLN A 625 4.83 -4.54 -22.63
CA GLN A 625 4.28 -5.76 -23.20
C GLN A 625 5.40 -6.79 -23.36
N THR A 626 6.09 -7.15 -22.28
CA THR A 626 6.75 -8.45 -22.27
C THR A 626 5.62 -9.42 -22.01
N ALA A 627 5.03 -9.92 -23.11
CA ALA A 627 4.02 -10.97 -23.14
C ALA A 627 4.60 -12.29 -22.61
N VAL A 628 5.07 -12.25 -21.37
CA VAL A 628 5.39 -13.38 -20.52
C VAL A 628 4.23 -13.57 -19.55
N ALA A 629 2.99 -13.21 -19.93
CA ALA A 629 1.93 -14.14 -19.56
C ALA A 629 2.40 -15.47 -20.15
N PRO A 630 2.75 -16.48 -19.33
CA PRO A 630 3.24 -17.74 -19.87
C PRO A 630 2.26 -18.15 -20.96
N LYS A 631 2.74 -18.51 -22.16
CA LYS A 631 1.87 -19.06 -23.22
C LYS A 631 0.93 -20.18 -22.70
N ARG A 632 1.25 -20.74 -21.52
CA ARG A 632 0.48 -21.68 -20.71
C ARG A 632 -0.76 -21.12 -19.99
N LEU A 633 -0.78 -19.86 -19.53
CA LEU A 633 -1.91 -19.32 -18.73
C LEU A 633 -3.11 -18.91 -19.60
N GLY A 634 -2.88 -18.51 -20.85
CA GLY A 634 -3.95 -18.05 -21.75
C GLY A 634 -4.51 -16.64 -21.46
N HIS A 635 -4.09 -16.02 -20.35
CA HIS A 635 -4.64 -14.77 -19.79
C HIS A 635 -3.55 -13.85 -19.20
N GLY A 636 -3.86 -12.57 -18.99
CA GLY A 636 -3.03 -11.66 -18.19
C GLY A 636 -2.88 -12.11 -16.73
N TYR A 637 -1.75 -11.77 -16.09
CA TYR A 637 -1.46 -12.16 -14.70
C TYR A 637 -2.54 -11.70 -13.71
N LEU A 638 -3.03 -10.46 -13.87
CA LEU A 638 -4.08 -9.92 -13.01
C LEU A 638 -5.36 -10.74 -13.12
N THR A 639 -5.82 -10.98 -14.35
CA THR A 639 -7.03 -11.78 -14.61
C THR A 639 -6.90 -13.20 -14.08
N TYR A 640 -5.75 -13.84 -14.28
CA TYR A 640 -5.49 -15.17 -13.73
C TYR A 640 -5.52 -15.18 -12.20
N ALA A 641 -4.88 -14.21 -11.54
CA ALA A 641 -4.88 -14.11 -10.08
C ALA A 641 -6.29 -13.86 -9.52
N LEU A 642 -7.08 -13.00 -10.17
CA LEU A 642 -8.45 -12.70 -9.75
C LEU A 642 -9.39 -13.88 -9.99
N VAL A 643 -9.40 -14.42 -11.21
CA VAL A 643 -10.41 -15.39 -11.66
C VAL A 643 -9.97 -16.81 -11.33
N GLU A 644 -8.83 -17.25 -11.87
CA GLU A 644 -8.44 -18.66 -11.82
C GLU A 644 -7.94 -19.10 -10.43
N GLU A 645 -6.95 -18.39 -9.88
CA GLU A 645 -6.47 -18.73 -8.53
C GLU A 645 -7.41 -18.21 -7.44
N GLY A 646 -7.83 -16.94 -7.54
CA GLY A 646 -8.61 -16.28 -6.50
C GLY A 646 -9.98 -16.91 -6.30
N LEU A 647 -10.77 -17.02 -7.38
CA LEU A 647 -12.15 -17.50 -7.32
C LEU A 647 -12.30 -18.98 -7.70
N SER A 648 -11.80 -19.41 -8.87
CA SER A 648 -11.92 -20.80 -9.35
C SER A 648 -11.33 -21.81 -8.37
N ASN A 649 -10.17 -21.50 -7.78
CA ASN A 649 -9.50 -22.33 -6.78
C ASN A 649 -9.71 -21.87 -5.33
N SER A 650 -10.56 -20.87 -5.09
CA SER A 650 -10.87 -20.30 -3.77
C SER A 650 -9.63 -19.89 -2.95
N ARG A 651 -8.52 -19.48 -3.58
CA ARG A 651 -7.30 -19.04 -2.84
C ARG A 651 -7.41 -17.64 -2.26
N ALA A 652 -8.39 -16.85 -2.71
CA ALA A 652 -8.63 -15.51 -2.20
C ALA A 652 -9.38 -15.49 -0.86
N ASP A 653 -9.93 -16.62 -0.41
CA ASP A 653 -10.50 -16.77 0.94
C ASP A 653 -9.35 -16.71 1.96
N ARG A 654 -9.29 -15.62 2.73
CA ARG A 654 -8.23 -15.33 3.72
C ARG A 654 -8.76 -15.55 5.12
N GLU A 655 -7.88 -15.51 6.12
CA GLU A 655 -8.28 -15.68 7.51
C GLU A 655 -9.34 -14.63 7.95
N PRO A 656 -10.49 -15.05 8.51
CA PRO A 656 -10.87 -16.45 8.78
C PRO A 656 -11.33 -17.18 7.51
N HIS A 657 -10.78 -18.39 7.26
CA HIS A 657 -11.16 -19.23 6.11
C HIS A 657 -12.60 -19.75 6.22
N ASP A 658 -13.57 -18.87 5.97
CA ASP A 658 -14.99 -19.08 6.22
C ASP A 658 -15.77 -19.54 4.98
N GLY A 659 -15.06 -19.78 3.88
CA GLY A 659 -15.62 -20.20 2.61
C GLY A 659 -16.27 -19.05 1.84
N GLN A 660 -16.22 -17.81 2.33
CA GLN A 660 -16.60 -16.61 1.59
C GLN A 660 -15.35 -15.89 1.09
N VAL A 661 -15.51 -15.24 -0.05
CA VAL A 661 -14.47 -14.36 -0.60
C VAL A 661 -15.05 -12.95 -0.60
N LEU A 662 -14.60 -12.13 0.34
CA LEU A 662 -14.95 -10.72 0.41
C LEU A 662 -14.17 -9.92 -0.63
N LEU A 663 -14.72 -8.78 -1.06
CA LEU A 663 -14.08 -7.90 -2.04
C LEU A 663 -12.66 -7.54 -1.61
N ARG A 664 -12.46 -7.09 -0.37
CA ARG A 664 -11.12 -6.69 0.11
C ARG A 664 -10.13 -7.85 0.05
N GLU A 665 -10.54 -9.03 0.50
CA GLU A 665 -9.70 -10.24 0.44
C GLU A 665 -9.31 -10.59 -0.99
N TRP A 666 -10.27 -10.50 -1.91
CA TRP A 666 -10.07 -10.79 -3.32
C TRP A 666 -9.09 -9.83 -4.00
N LEU A 667 -9.26 -8.53 -3.79
CA LEU A 667 -8.36 -7.54 -4.38
C LEU A 667 -6.98 -7.60 -3.72
N ASP A 668 -6.92 -7.77 -2.39
CA ASP A 668 -5.66 -7.89 -1.64
C ASP A 668 -4.90 -9.17 -2.06
N TYR A 669 -5.59 -10.28 -2.34
CA TYR A 669 -5.00 -11.50 -2.93
C TYR A 669 -4.31 -11.18 -4.25
N ALA A 670 -4.99 -10.50 -5.17
CA ALA A 670 -4.42 -10.15 -6.46
C ALA A 670 -3.19 -9.24 -6.32
N THR A 671 -3.20 -8.26 -5.41
CA THR A 671 -2.05 -7.36 -5.21
C THR A 671 -0.79 -8.08 -4.73
N GLU A 672 -0.94 -9.12 -3.91
CA GLU A 672 0.19 -9.89 -3.39
C GLU A 672 0.63 -10.99 -4.36
N ARG A 673 -0.33 -11.64 -5.04
CA ARG A 673 -0.05 -12.82 -5.86
C ARG A 673 0.57 -12.47 -7.21
N VAL A 674 0.15 -11.38 -7.86
CA VAL A 674 0.64 -11.02 -9.21
C VAL A 674 2.17 -10.85 -9.24
N PRO A 675 2.81 -10.10 -8.31
CA PRO A 675 4.28 -10.01 -8.29
C PRO A 675 4.98 -11.35 -8.05
N GLN A 676 4.39 -12.24 -7.24
CA GLN A 676 4.95 -13.57 -6.97
C GLN A 676 4.92 -14.44 -8.23
N MET A 677 3.79 -14.47 -8.94
CA MET A 677 3.64 -15.21 -10.19
C MET A 677 4.63 -14.75 -11.27
N GLN A 678 4.92 -13.45 -11.32
CA GLN A 678 5.93 -12.92 -12.24
C GLN A 678 7.33 -13.36 -11.84
N ALA A 679 7.68 -13.31 -10.55
CA ALA A 679 8.97 -13.80 -10.06
C ALA A 679 9.16 -15.32 -10.30
N GLU A 680 8.09 -16.12 -10.12
CA GLU A 680 8.05 -17.55 -10.44
C GLU A 680 8.30 -17.77 -11.95
N GLY A 681 7.59 -17.04 -12.81
CA GLY A 681 7.75 -17.12 -14.26
C GLY A 681 9.14 -16.72 -14.76
N GLU A 682 9.73 -15.65 -14.20
CA GLU A 682 11.10 -15.25 -14.52
C GLU A 682 12.13 -16.32 -14.11
N LYS A 683 11.93 -16.96 -12.95
CA LYS A 683 12.82 -18.02 -12.47
C LYS A 683 12.75 -19.24 -13.38
N GLU A 684 11.56 -19.67 -13.80
CA GLU A 684 11.39 -20.75 -14.78
C GLU A 684 12.06 -20.41 -16.12
N LEU A 685 11.89 -19.19 -16.62
CA LEU A 685 12.51 -18.75 -17.88
C LEU A 685 14.03 -18.80 -17.79
N ARG A 686 14.62 -18.31 -16.69
CA ARG A 686 16.07 -18.38 -16.45
C ARG A 686 16.59 -19.81 -16.39
N LEU A 687 15.83 -20.74 -15.80
CA LEU A 687 16.20 -22.16 -15.76
C LEU A 687 16.20 -22.77 -17.17
N LEU A 688 15.18 -22.48 -17.98
CA LEU A 688 15.10 -22.92 -19.39
C LEU A 688 16.23 -22.31 -20.25
N GLU A 689 16.54 -21.03 -20.07
CA GLU A 689 17.66 -20.36 -20.75
C GLU A 689 19.02 -20.93 -20.31
N GLN A 690 19.17 -21.32 -19.04
CA GLN A 690 20.37 -22.02 -18.56
C GLN A 690 20.52 -23.42 -19.18
N GLU A 691 19.41 -24.14 -19.35
CA GLU A 691 19.41 -25.43 -20.07
C GLU A 691 19.76 -25.24 -21.56
N GLU A 692 19.24 -24.21 -22.23
CA GLU A 692 19.56 -23.93 -23.65
C GLU A 692 20.98 -23.35 -23.87
N THR A 693 21.49 -22.55 -22.94
CA THR A 693 22.87 -22.01 -23.01
C THR A 693 23.91 -23.07 -22.71
N SER A 694 23.58 -24.09 -21.91
CA SER A 694 24.40 -25.29 -21.76
C SER A 694 24.53 -26.11 -23.06
N ALA A 695 23.60 -25.91 -24.01
CA ALA A 695 23.59 -26.56 -25.32
C ALA A 695 24.13 -25.69 -26.48
N SER A 696 24.23 -24.36 -26.35
CA SER A 696 24.49 -23.47 -27.50
C SER A 696 25.52 -22.34 -27.30
N GLY A 697 26.15 -22.19 -26.12
CA GLY A 697 27.38 -21.40 -25.97
C GLY A 697 27.30 -19.89 -26.27
N LYS A 698 26.11 -19.27 -26.27
CA LYS A 698 25.96 -17.81 -26.36
C LYS A 698 25.05 -17.29 -25.25
N GLY A 699 25.65 -16.65 -24.24
CA GLY A 699 24.93 -16.00 -23.15
C GLY A 699 24.43 -14.61 -23.55
N SER A 700 23.12 -14.38 -23.45
CA SER A 700 22.51 -13.05 -23.36
C SER A 700 22.58 -12.55 -21.90
N ARG A 701 22.69 -11.23 -21.73
CA ARG A 701 22.70 -10.59 -20.39
C ARG A 701 21.29 -10.61 -19.78
N PRO A 702 21.14 -10.83 -18.46
CA PRO A 702 19.85 -10.77 -17.79
C PRO A 702 19.26 -9.36 -17.84
N GLY A 703 17.97 -9.26 -18.16
CA GLY A 703 17.19 -8.03 -18.01
C GLY A 703 17.12 -7.57 -16.56
N THR A 704 17.05 -6.26 -16.35
CA THR A 704 16.92 -5.60 -15.05
C THR A 704 15.55 -5.89 -14.41
N VAL A 705 15.53 -6.05 -13.09
CA VAL A 705 14.41 -6.45 -12.19
C VAL A 705 13.22 -5.45 -12.14
N ASP A 706 13.18 -4.45 -13.02
CA ASP A 706 12.32 -3.26 -12.88
C ASP A 706 10.96 -3.34 -13.61
N ASP A 707 10.55 -4.50 -14.15
CA ASP A 707 9.39 -4.63 -15.07
C ASP A 707 8.27 -5.55 -14.54
N VAL A 708 7.95 -5.42 -13.24
CA VAL A 708 6.93 -6.24 -12.56
C VAL A 708 5.57 -5.50 -12.54
N GLN A 709 4.48 -6.19 -12.90
CA GLN A 709 3.11 -5.72 -12.72
C GLN A 709 2.82 -5.64 -11.22
N ARG A 710 2.40 -4.47 -10.76
CA ARG A 710 2.06 -4.26 -9.35
C ARG A 710 0.63 -3.76 -9.27
N PRO A 711 -0.34 -4.65 -9.02
CA PRO A 711 -1.69 -4.22 -8.79
C PRO A 711 -1.76 -3.30 -7.56
N ARG A 712 -2.65 -2.32 -7.61
CA ARG A 712 -2.91 -1.35 -6.56
C ARG A 712 -4.40 -1.25 -6.35
N VAL A 713 -4.81 -1.14 -5.09
CA VAL A 713 -6.22 -0.97 -4.76
C VAL A 713 -6.43 0.39 -4.11
N PHE A 714 -7.54 1.03 -4.47
CA PHE A 714 -8.04 2.25 -3.87
C PHE A 714 -9.41 1.97 -3.26
N TYR A 715 -9.54 2.31 -1.98
CA TYR A 715 -10.78 2.19 -1.22
C TYR A 715 -11.07 3.52 -0.52
N ARG A 716 -12.31 3.68 -0.09
CA ARG A 716 -12.68 4.68 0.89
C ARG A 716 -12.33 4.22 2.31
N ARG A 717 -12.23 5.17 3.23
CA ARG A 717 -11.93 4.95 4.66
C ARG A 717 -13.00 4.10 5.37
N GLU A 718 -14.28 4.38 5.18
CA GLU A 718 -15.33 3.64 5.89
C GLU A 718 -15.34 2.16 5.48
N ALA A 719 -15.52 1.27 6.46
CA ALA A 719 -15.86 -0.11 6.18
C ALA A 719 -17.25 -0.17 5.56
N ASP A 720 -17.45 -1.08 4.61
CA ASP A 720 -18.76 -1.27 3.99
C ASP A 720 -19.76 -1.71 5.06
N ALA A 721 -20.89 -1.02 5.16
CA ALA A 721 -21.95 -1.37 6.12
C ALA A 721 -22.48 -2.80 5.88
N ALA A 722 -22.42 -3.27 4.64
CA ALA A 722 -22.61 -4.65 4.26
C ALA A 722 -21.43 -5.08 3.36
N PRO A 723 -20.58 -6.03 3.79
CA PRO A 723 -19.41 -6.42 3.02
C PRO A 723 -19.82 -6.99 1.67
N PHE A 724 -19.06 -6.63 0.63
CA PHE A 724 -19.29 -7.15 -0.70
C PHE A 724 -18.72 -8.57 -0.84
N ILE A 725 -19.60 -9.56 -0.90
CA ILE A 725 -19.25 -10.97 -1.10
C ILE A 725 -19.13 -11.24 -2.61
N ILE A 726 -17.94 -11.60 -3.07
CA ILE A 726 -17.64 -11.91 -4.47
C ILE A 726 -17.98 -13.36 -4.79
N ALA A 727 -17.67 -14.28 -3.87
CA ALA A 727 -18.00 -15.69 -3.97
C ALA A 727 -18.24 -16.29 -2.57
N GLY A 728 -18.91 -17.44 -2.51
CA GLY A 728 -19.15 -18.17 -1.27
C GLY A 728 -19.33 -19.67 -1.55
N ALA A 729 -19.03 -20.51 -0.57
CA ALA A 729 -19.36 -21.93 -0.60
C ALA A 729 -20.87 -22.12 -0.60
N LYS A 730 -21.35 -23.08 -1.41
CA LYS A 730 -22.73 -23.56 -1.34
C LYS A 730 -22.92 -24.48 -0.14
#